data_AF-C3N2P6-F1
#
_entry.id   AF-C3N2P6-F1
#
_cell.length_a   1.000
_cell.length_b   1.000
_cell.length_c   1.000
_cell.angle_alpha   90.00
_cell.angle_beta   90.00
_cell.angle_gamma   90.00
#
_symmetry.space_group_name_H-M   'P 1'
#
loop_
_entity.id
_entity.type
_entity.pdbx_description
1 polymer ?
#
loop_
_entity_poly.entity_id
_entity_poly.type
_entity_poly.pdbx_seq_one_letter_code
_entity_poly.pdbx_strand_id
1 'polypeptide(L)'
;MPSSSASGLTIQVNVIEDAKALAEYMGVSGMKYELIKVTIINDRNSPLLLYPQNFTLIGSDDNTYTEVSVNNQYVSTIKPTSLGSGQSIIGFIAFLIPYGVQPKTLEYPGISISLTNVRTLYLSVINVTFMSNDSEVKVLLNGNPSTVLVGVNGQNETLKLQVQSYHNSLPVILNKIIVSGNLMLIRYSYLPLVLAPEQSYSVDAEVSFTNSSIYGTAQLEFYTSINSTVYSGIVNTLVNDTVYAINEGVLGESYLAYNVTVSYDGGSIFILNPSQFVLITNSGNYSAQTVYLPGVPSSSKTVSITSSGKAVETLIFKVPTTSKPLVLEYVSHNGQIAFRFNAYTSVTENVLFINHFLGFTNDSKVSVNNIFLGNSITGSYYNSGYYLLSTEKIPVIVYITNNHGQVPVEAQDISIKGPATVFTQNYTGTYILQGQTNVYQIILNMNNISYIGNITISLDTSFGSNLYNISVLDVINASAFGQYLASSGGSQGLTFIVYNISLYYQGPGKFNFNPANFVLVTSQGSYTYYNYVIPNGVANGWFDPGARISDWIPGLPTPFFDRVIPTPGMQSSTLLHGYGTHGYLVFGIPTSAIIEKLIYKTSNNLTVFSVNANIKANEYISGVPVVVKVTFNNGFGNLTATTNEVVFGIDGYNGYTYYIYGKYMAGNEIGPGGVTGVNVVYPSEPPIKVYTSEVKTTYDYYYQIPIQFLQFNQSYWSNSSILNVHIYDIPKNSYMSGGNNLTISIVNLVLQLLLVDTIIPIIIYLNLK
;
A
#
# COMPACT_ATOMS: atom_id res chain seq x y z
N MET A 1 -12.51 -97.29 -15.39
CA MET A 1 -11.06 -97.25 -15.10
C MET A 1 -10.54 -98.67 -15.22
N PRO A 2 -9.42 -98.92 -15.90
CA PRO A 2 -8.82 -100.24 -15.95
C PRO A 2 -8.37 -100.66 -14.54
N SER A 3 -8.67 -101.91 -14.17
CA SER A 3 -8.30 -102.48 -12.88
C SER A 3 -7.94 -103.95 -13.06
N SER A 4 -6.93 -104.42 -12.34
CA SER A 4 -6.61 -105.84 -12.27
C SER A 4 -6.34 -106.22 -10.81
N SER A 5 -6.78 -107.42 -10.44
CA SER A 5 -6.60 -107.99 -9.11
C SER A 5 -5.86 -109.32 -9.21
N ALA A 6 -4.74 -109.46 -8.52
CA ALA A 6 -4.09 -110.75 -8.33
C ALA A 6 -3.31 -110.76 -7.01
N SER A 7 -3.10 -111.94 -6.43
CA SER A 7 -2.28 -112.12 -5.23
C SER A 7 -2.68 -111.23 -4.04
N GLY A 8 -3.98 -110.96 -3.87
CA GLY A 8 -4.53 -110.13 -2.78
C GLY A 8 -4.24 -108.63 -2.91
N LEU A 9 -4.02 -108.13 -4.13
CA LEU A 9 -3.83 -106.72 -4.43
C LEU A 9 -4.76 -106.32 -5.57
N THR A 10 -5.44 -105.20 -5.41
CA THR A 10 -6.17 -104.53 -6.50
C THR A 10 -5.45 -103.24 -6.86
N ILE A 11 -5.09 -103.10 -8.14
CA ILE A 11 -4.45 -101.90 -8.67
C ILE A 11 -5.37 -101.32 -9.74
N GLN A 12 -5.76 -100.07 -9.56
CA GLN A 12 -6.57 -99.30 -10.51
C GLN A 12 -5.72 -98.17 -11.07
N VAL A 13 -5.73 -98.01 -12.39
CA VAL A 13 -5.08 -96.87 -13.04
C VAL A 13 -6.13 -95.79 -13.29
N ASN A 14 -5.92 -94.63 -12.68
CA ASN A 14 -6.86 -93.51 -12.73
C ASN A 14 -6.63 -92.63 -13.97
N VAL A 15 -5.39 -92.18 -14.16
CA VAL A 15 -4.98 -91.26 -15.21
C VAL A 15 -3.49 -91.41 -15.49
N ILE A 16 -3.07 -91.05 -16.68
CA ILE A 16 -1.65 -90.93 -17.05
C ILE A 16 -1.36 -89.46 -17.30
N GLU A 17 -0.28 -88.94 -16.74
CA GLU A 17 0.20 -87.59 -17.03
C GLU A 17 1.50 -87.68 -17.84
N ASP A 18 1.43 -87.19 -19.08
CA ASP A 18 2.61 -86.95 -19.91
C ASP A 18 3.29 -85.68 -19.38
N ALA A 19 4.42 -85.87 -18.70
CA ALA A 19 5.21 -84.82 -18.09
C ALA A 19 6.54 -84.62 -18.83
N LYS A 20 6.48 -84.56 -20.17
CA LYS A 20 7.59 -84.12 -21.03
C LYS A 20 8.22 -82.81 -20.55
N ALA A 21 7.41 -81.80 -20.25
CA ALA A 21 7.86 -80.50 -19.77
C ALA A 21 8.70 -80.57 -18.49
N LEU A 22 8.33 -81.49 -17.58
CA LEU A 22 9.07 -81.69 -16.34
C LEU A 22 10.45 -82.28 -16.59
N ALA A 23 10.57 -83.22 -17.53
CA ALA A 23 11.85 -83.80 -17.91
C ALA A 23 12.76 -82.75 -18.57
N GLU A 24 12.22 -81.91 -19.46
CA GLU A 24 12.95 -80.79 -20.06
C GLU A 24 13.41 -79.77 -19.00
N TYR A 25 12.53 -79.41 -18.05
CA TYR A 25 12.88 -78.54 -16.92
C TYR A 25 13.99 -79.14 -16.05
N MET A 26 14.02 -80.47 -15.88
CA MET A 26 15.07 -81.19 -15.15
C MET A 26 16.35 -81.44 -15.98
N GLY A 27 16.41 -80.95 -17.22
CA GLY A 27 17.58 -81.09 -18.10
C GLY A 27 17.74 -82.47 -18.75
N VAL A 28 16.67 -83.27 -18.80
CA VAL A 28 16.68 -84.62 -19.38
C VAL A 28 16.19 -84.57 -20.82
N SER A 29 17.11 -84.33 -21.75
CA SER A 29 16.80 -84.18 -23.17
C SER A 29 16.34 -85.49 -23.82
N GLY A 30 15.30 -85.41 -24.67
CA GLY A 30 14.79 -86.55 -25.46
C GLY A 30 13.88 -87.53 -24.70
N MET A 31 13.70 -87.32 -23.40
CA MET A 31 12.95 -88.20 -22.49
C MET A 31 11.83 -87.42 -21.82
N LYS A 32 10.72 -88.09 -21.50
CA LYS A 32 9.61 -87.59 -20.69
C LYS A 32 9.40 -88.45 -19.45
N TYR A 33 8.85 -87.82 -18.40
CA TYR A 33 8.28 -88.57 -17.30
C TYR A 33 6.85 -88.97 -17.65
N GLU A 34 6.54 -90.25 -17.53
CA GLU A 34 5.18 -90.77 -17.59
C GLU A 34 4.71 -91.01 -16.15
N LEU A 35 3.80 -90.18 -15.65
CA LEU A 35 3.31 -90.26 -14.28
C LEU A 35 1.97 -91.01 -14.28
N ILE A 36 1.97 -92.23 -13.77
CA ILE A 36 0.79 -93.08 -13.74
C ILE A 36 0.14 -92.97 -12.37
N LYS A 37 -1.02 -92.33 -12.30
CA LYS A 37 -1.78 -92.23 -11.05
C LYS A 37 -2.50 -93.54 -10.79
N VAL A 38 -2.17 -94.18 -9.69
CA VAL A 38 -2.76 -95.46 -9.31
C VAL A 38 -3.45 -95.38 -7.96
N THR A 39 -4.50 -96.19 -7.80
CA THR A 39 -5.10 -96.53 -6.52
C THR A 39 -4.77 -97.99 -6.24
N ILE A 40 -4.04 -98.27 -5.17
CA ILE A 40 -3.61 -99.61 -4.79
C ILE A 40 -4.33 -99.98 -3.49
N ILE A 41 -4.98 -101.14 -3.47
CA ILE A 41 -5.75 -101.65 -2.32
C ILE A 41 -5.14 -102.99 -1.91
N ASN A 42 -4.84 -103.13 -0.62
CA ASN A 42 -4.40 -104.39 -0.05
C ASN A 42 -5.62 -105.25 0.32
N ASP A 43 -5.94 -106.22 -0.52
CA ASP A 43 -7.04 -107.17 -0.31
C ASP A 43 -6.63 -108.39 0.53
N ARG A 44 -5.39 -108.42 1.05
CA ARG A 44 -4.91 -109.48 1.95
C ARG A 44 -5.38 -109.23 3.37
N ASN A 45 -5.57 -110.33 4.11
CA ASN A 45 -5.83 -110.28 5.56
C ASN A 45 -4.58 -109.97 6.42
N SER A 46 -3.46 -109.57 5.79
CA SER A 46 -2.19 -109.24 6.45
C SER A 46 -1.58 -107.97 5.84
N PRO A 47 -0.73 -107.22 6.57
CA PRO A 47 0.01 -106.10 6.00
C PRO A 47 0.82 -106.51 4.77
N LEU A 48 0.87 -105.61 3.79
CA LEU A 48 1.68 -105.74 2.59
C LEU A 48 2.66 -104.57 2.53
N LEU A 49 3.93 -104.86 2.33
CA LEU A 49 4.93 -103.84 2.06
C LEU A 49 4.96 -103.55 0.54
N LEU A 50 4.49 -102.37 0.17
CA LEU A 50 4.47 -101.91 -1.22
C LEU A 50 5.79 -101.21 -1.55
N TYR A 51 6.48 -101.68 -2.60
CA TYR A 51 7.65 -101.04 -3.17
C TYR A 51 7.33 -100.50 -4.58
N PRO A 52 7.39 -99.18 -4.81
CA PRO A 52 7.21 -98.57 -6.13
C PRO A 52 8.16 -99.13 -7.19
N GLN A 53 9.37 -99.53 -6.79
CA GLN A 53 10.40 -100.07 -7.67
C GLN A 53 10.01 -101.41 -8.32
N ASN A 54 9.00 -102.09 -7.78
CA ASN A 54 8.50 -103.35 -8.34
C ASN A 54 7.57 -103.14 -9.54
N PHE A 55 7.22 -101.90 -9.86
CA PHE A 55 6.43 -101.61 -11.05
C PHE A 55 7.32 -101.48 -12.29
N THR A 56 6.82 -102.03 -13.40
CA THR A 56 7.42 -101.90 -14.73
C THR A 56 6.39 -101.38 -15.71
N LEU A 57 6.82 -100.51 -16.62
CA LEU A 57 6.00 -99.98 -17.70
C LEU A 57 6.49 -100.58 -19.02
N ILE A 58 5.58 -101.18 -19.78
CA ILE A 58 5.86 -101.58 -21.17
C ILE A 58 5.41 -100.44 -22.08
N GLY A 59 6.33 -99.97 -22.92
CA GLY A 59 6.08 -98.93 -23.92
C GLY A 59 5.46 -99.47 -25.21
N SER A 60 5.05 -98.56 -26.10
CA SER A 60 4.59 -98.87 -27.46
C SER A 60 5.69 -99.40 -28.38
N ASP A 61 6.94 -99.25 -27.98
CA ASP A 61 8.14 -99.81 -28.59
C ASP A 61 8.47 -101.23 -28.06
N ASP A 62 7.60 -101.80 -27.23
CA ASP A 62 7.75 -103.09 -26.54
C ASP A 62 8.96 -103.17 -25.60
N ASN A 63 9.59 -102.03 -25.26
CA ASN A 63 10.63 -101.96 -24.24
C ASN A 63 10.04 -101.88 -22.82
N THR A 64 10.77 -102.42 -21.84
CA THR A 64 10.43 -102.34 -20.42
C THR A 64 11.17 -101.18 -19.76
N TYR A 65 10.42 -100.34 -19.04
CA TYR A 65 10.92 -99.20 -18.29
C TYR A 65 10.67 -99.43 -16.79
N THR A 66 11.69 -99.21 -15.97
CA THR A 66 11.60 -99.34 -14.51
C THR A 66 11.14 -98.04 -13.88
N GLU A 67 10.49 -98.12 -12.72
CA GLU A 67 10.14 -96.95 -11.92
C GLU A 67 11.37 -96.08 -11.62
N VAL A 68 11.17 -94.77 -11.65
CA VAL A 68 12.16 -93.78 -11.29
C VAL A 68 11.64 -92.90 -10.16
N SER A 69 12.45 -92.71 -9.14
CA SER A 69 12.13 -91.75 -8.09
C SER A 69 12.34 -90.33 -8.61
N VAL A 70 11.25 -89.56 -8.70
CA VAL A 70 11.29 -88.14 -9.05
C VAL A 70 11.39 -87.33 -7.76
N ASN A 71 12.59 -86.88 -7.41
CA ASN A 71 12.78 -86.00 -6.25
C ASN A 71 12.54 -84.54 -6.65
N ASN A 72 11.28 -84.19 -6.87
CA ASN A 72 10.86 -82.84 -7.24
C ASN A 72 9.70 -82.38 -6.36
N GLN A 73 9.74 -81.12 -5.92
CA GLN A 73 8.69 -80.52 -5.11
C GLN A 73 7.31 -80.49 -5.80
N TYR A 74 7.25 -80.63 -7.13
CA TYR A 74 6.00 -80.54 -7.90
C TYR A 74 5.29 -81.88 -8.13
N VAL A 75 5.95 -83.03 -7.88
CA VAL A 75 5.37 -84.35 -8.13
C VAL A 75 5.62 -85.26 -6.93
N SER A 76 4.55 -85.73 -6.30
CA SER A 76 4.63 -86.69 -5.21
C SER A 76 4.43 -88.11 -5.74
N THR A 77 5.50 -88.90 -5.79
CA THR A 77 5.42 -90.33 -6.08
C THR A 77 5.15 -91.13 -4.81
N ILE A 78 4.52 -92.30 -4.97
CA ILE A 78 4.34 -93.25 -3.87
C ILE A 78 5.74 -93.64 -3.35
N LYS A 79 5.91 -93.64 -2.04
CA LYS A 79 7.13 -94.12 -1.37
C LYS A 79 6.91 -95.54 -0.85
N PRO A 80 7.98 -96.31 -0.54
CA PRO A 80 7.84 -97.59 0.13
C PRO A 80 6.95 -97.47 1.38
N THR A 81 5.81 -98.17 1.39
CA THR A 81 4.75 -97.99 2.40
C THR A 81 4.17 -99.33 2.79
N SER A 82 3.94 -99.53 4.09
CA SER A 82 3.19 -100.70 4.60
C SER A 82 1.69 -100.41 4.55
N LEU A 83 0.95 -101.22 3.79
CA LEU A 83 -0.51 -101.15 3.68
C LEU A 83 -1.11 -102.26 4.55
N GLY A 84 -1.88 -101.90 5.57
CA GLY A 84 -2.69 -102.84 6.34
C GLY A 84 -3.80 -103.50 5.51
N SER A 85 -4.44 -104.53 6.04
CA SER A 85 -5.59 -105.19 5.39
C SER A 85 -6.70 -104.18 5.10
N GLY A 86 -7.21 -104.18 3.86
CA GLY A 86 -8.26 -103.27 3.38
C GLY A 86 -7.83 -101.81 3.19
N GLN A 87 -6.58 -101.46 3.49
CA GLN A 87 -6.08 -100.10 3.29
C GLN A 87 -5.80 -99.84 1.81
N SER A 88 -5.95 -98.58 1.42
CA SER A 88 -5.61 -98.11 0.08
C SER A 88 -4.63 -96.95 0.11
N ILE A 89 -3.86 -96.81 -0.96
CA ILE A 89 -3.01 -95.66 -1.21
C ILE A 89 -3.25 -95.15 -2.62
N ILE A 90 -3.25 -93.82 -2.76
CA ILE A 90 -3.37 -93.14 -4.04
C ILE A 90 -2.11 -92.31 -4.23
N GLY A 91 -1.49 -92.43 -5.40
CA GLY A 91 -0.34 -91.61 -5.76
C GLY A 91 0.17 -91.92 -7.15
N PHE A 92 1.29 -91.30 -7.51
CA PHE A 92 1.93 -91.50 -8.81
C PHE A 92 3.04 -92.54 -8.74
N ILE A 93 3.17 -93.30 -9.81
CA ILE A 93 4.35 -94.10 -10.14
C ILE A 93 4.95 -93.46 -11.39
N ALA A 94 6.22 -93.09 -11.33
CA ALA A 94 6.87 -92.35 -12.40
C ALA A 94 7.81 -93.26 -13.20
N PHE A 95 7.80 -93.09 -14.52
CA PHE A 95 8.71 -93.78 -15.44
C PHE A 95 9.39 -92.74 -16.33
N LEU A 96 10.66 -92.94 -16.68
CA LEU A 96 11.37 -92.09 -17.64
C LEU A 96 11.43 -92.82 -18.98
N ILE A 97 10.74 -92.31 -20.00
CA ILE A 97 10.62 -92.95 -21.33
C ILE A 97 10.91 -91.95 -22.47
N PRO A 98 11.32 -92.39 -23.67
CA PRO A 98 11.54 -91.48 -24.81
C PRO A 98 10.25 -90.78 -25.28
N TYR A 99 10.34 -89.55 -25.83
CA TYR A 99 9.16 -88.74 -26.23
C TYR A 99 8.17 -89.43 -27.17
N GLY A 100 8.68 -90.28 -28.09
CA GLY A 100 7.84 -90.99 -29.06
C GLY A 100 7.15 -92.24 -28.50
N VAL A 101 7.50 -92.67 -27.30
CA VAL A 101 6.99 -93.90 -26.69
C VAL A 101 5.73 -93.59 -25.89
N GLN A 102 4.67 -94.36 -26.16
CA GLN A 102 3.40 -94.28 -25.43
C GLN A 102 3.30 -95.44 -24.44
N PRO A 103 2.74 -95.22 -23.25
CA PRO A 103 2.55 -96.29 -22.27
C PRO A 103 1.51 -97.31 -22.76
N LYS A 104 1.89 -98.60 -22.77
CA LYS A 104 1.06 -99.71 -23.26
C LYS A 104 0.49 -100.55 -22.12
N THR A 105 1.33 -100.97 -21.18
CA THR A 105 0.96 -101.86 -20.07
C THR A 105 1.71 -101.50 -18.79
N LEU A 106 1.01 -101.40 -17.66
CA LEU A 106 1.63 -101.33 -16.33
C LEU A 106 1.65 -102.73 -15.71
N GLU A 107 2.80 -103.15 -15.23
CA GLU A 107 3.00 -104.44 -14.59
C GLU A 107 3.46 -104.27 -13.14
N TYR A 108 2.98 -105.17 -12.29
CA TYR A 108 3.41 -105.39 -10.91
C TYR A 108 3.45 -106.91 -10.69
N PRO A 109 4.26 -107.49 -9.81
CA PRO A 109 4.35 -108.95 -9.65
C PRO A 109 2.99 -109.67 -9.61
N GLY A 110 2.67 -110.42 -10.68
CA GLY A 110 1.42 -111.16 -10.86
C GLY A 110 0.22 -110.37 -11.40
N ILE A 111 0.36 -109.08 -11.70
CA ILE A 111 -0.69 -108.17 -12.16
C ILE A 111 -0.23 -107.46 -13.45
N SER A 112 -1.07 -107.44 -14.48
CA SER A 112 -0.83 -106.72 -15.73
C SER A 112 -2.06 -105.88 -16.09
N ILE A 113 -1.87 -104.59 -16.37
CA ILE A 113 -2.94 -103.62 -16.62
C ILE A 113 -2.71 -102.92 -17.94
N SER A 114 -3.64 -103.07 -18.89
CA SER A 114 -3.60 -102.33 -20.16
C SER A 114 -3.89 -100.84 -19.95
N LEU A 115 -3.11 -99.99 -20.61
CA LEU A 115 -3.18 -98.54 -20.53
C LEU A 115 -3.84 -97.88 -21.76
N THR A 116 -4.24 -98.67 -22.76
CA THR A 116 -4.69 -98.21 -24.10
C THR A 116 -5.94 -97.33 -24.10
N ASN A 117 -6.72 -97.31 -23.01
CA ASN A 117 -7.93 -96.48 -22.86
C ASN A 117 -7.89 -95.60 -21.59
N VAL A 118 -6.71 -95.42 -21.00
CA VAL A 118 -6.55 -94.49 -19.87
C VAL A 118 -6.46 -93.07 -20.43
N ARG A 119 -7.21 -92.14 -19.82
CA ARG A 119 -7.11 -90.73 -20.18
C ARG A 119 -5.70 -90.22 -19.92
N THR A 120 -5.11 -89.56 -20.92
CA THR A 120 -3.85 -88.83 -20.77
C THR A 120 -4.12 -87.36 -20.47
N LEU A 121 -3.43 -86.82 -19.47
CA LEU A 121 -3.29 -85.40 -19.20
C LEU A 121 -1.86 -84.98 -19.52
N TYR A 122 -1.66 -83.69 -19.75
CA TYR A 122 -0.37 -83.12 -20.09
C TYR A 122 0.05 -82.16 -18.99
N LEU A 123 1.14 -82.48 -18.30
CA LEU A 123 1.74 -81.63 -17.30
C LEU A 123 2.68 -80.64 -17.97
N SER A 124 2.45 -79.35 -17.77
CA SER A 124 3.29 -78.27 -18.28
C SER A 124 4.07 -77.59 -17.16
N VAL A 125 5.24 -77.05 -17.49
CA VAL A 125 6.08 -76.26 -16.58
C VAL A 125 6.33 -74.92 -17.26
N ILE A 126 5.65 -73.88 -16.78
CA ILE A 126 5.66 -72.56 -17.41
C ILE A 126 6.32 -71.54 -16.49
N ASN A 127 7.37 -70.88 -16.97
CA ASN A 127 7.93 -69.72 -16.31
C ASN A 127 7.10 -68.48 -16.68
N VAL A 128 6.42 -67.90 -15.71
CA VAL A 128 5.52 -66.76 -15.87
C VAL A 128 6.20 -65.50 -15.39
N THR A 129 6.26 -64.50 -16.27
CA THR A 129 6.73 -63.15 -15.93
C THR A 129 5.56 -62.16 -15.88
N PHE A 130 5.51 -61.31 -14.86
CA PHE A 130 4.50 -60.26 -14.76
C PHE A 130 5.07 -58.93 -15.24
N MET A 131 4.34 -58.21 -16.09
CA MET A 131 4.75 -56.91 -16.60
C MET A 131 3.60 -55.90 -16.54
N SER A 132 3.94 -54.62 -16.40
CA SER A 132 3.01 -53.51 -16.52
C SER A 132 3.44 -52.59 -17.65
N ASN A 133 2.48 -51.98 -18.35
CA ASN A 133 2.76 -50.87 -19.28
C ASN A 133 3.15 -49.57 -18.56
N ASP A 134 3.01 -49.54 -17.24
CA ASP A 134 3.40 -48.44 -16.36
C ASP A 134 4.53 -48.92 -15.43
N SER A 135 5.68 -48.28 -15.54
CA SER A 135 6.88 -48.60 -14.77
C SER A 135 6.73 -48.39 -13.26
N GLU A 136 5.73 -47.62 -12.83
CA GLU A 136 5.42 -47.36 -11.42
C GLU A 136 4.40 -48.37 -10.87
N VAL A 137 3.96 -49.35 -11.66
CA VAL A 137 3.11 -50.45 -11.19
C VAL A 137 3.86 -51.76 -11.27
N LYS A 138 4.01 -52.45 -10.14
CA LYS A 138 4.62 -53.78 -10.07
C LYS A 138 3.60 -54.84 -9.73
N VAL A 139 3.82 -56.03 -10.26
CA VAL A 139 2.98 -57.19 -9.99
C VAL A 139 3.84 -58.33 -9.51
N LEU A 140 3.43 -58.93 -8.39
CA LEU A 140 4.19 -59.95 -7.68
C LEU A 140 3.29 -61.14 -7.36
N LEU A 141 3.83 -62.35 -7.43
CA LEU A 141 3.23 -63.55 -6.83
C LEU A 141 4.13 -64.01 -5.69
N ASN A 142 3.61 -64.01 -4.46
CA ASN A 142 4.39 -64.34 -3.25
C ASN A 142 5.70 -63.53 -3.16
N GLY A 143 5.67 -62.25 -3.53
CA GLY A 143 6.82 -61.35 -3.52
C GLY A 143 7.75 -61.44 -4.73
N ASN A 144 7.51 -62.35 -5.69
CA ASN A 144 8.38 -62.54 -6.86
C ASN A 144 7.76 -61.95 -8.13
N PRO A 145 8.53 -61.24 -8.99
CA PRO A 145 8.06 -60.70 -10.27
C PRO A 145 7.97 -61.75 -11.39
N SER A 146 8.45 -62.96 -11.12
CA SER A 146 8.31 -64.13 -11.97
C SER A 146 8.12 -65.39 -11.12
N THR A 147 7.45 -66.39 -11.65
CA THR A 147 7.20 -67.65 -10.94
C THR A 147 7.20 -68.82 -11.90
N VAL A 148 7.50 -70.02 -11.41
CA VAL A 148 7.31 -71.25 -12.18
C VAL A 148 5.98 -71.85 -11.79
N LEU A 149 5.08 -71.98 -12.75
CA LEU A 149 3.83 -72.69 -12.59
C LEU A 149 3.97 -74.11 -13.14
N VAL A 150 3.50 -75.08 -12.37
CA VAL A 150 3.37 -76.46 -12.82
C VAL A 150 1.91 -76.84 -12.71
N GLY A 151 1.34 -77.36 -13.80
CA GLY A 151 -0.05 -77.80 -13.78
C GLY A 151 -0.41 -78.61 -15.01
N VAL A 152 -1.58 -79.24 -14.94
CA VAL A 152 -2.07 -80.18 -15.95
C VAL A 152 -3.15 -79.55 -16.81
N ASN A 153 -3.19 -79.92 -18.09
CA ASN A 153 -4.20 -79.40 -19.01
C ASN A 153 -5.63 -79.75 -18.55
N GLY A 154 -6.56 -78.81 -18.74
CA GLY A 154 -7.95 -78.93 -18.30
C GLY A 154 -8.17 -78.70 -16.80
N GLN A 155 -7.12 -78.36 -16.03
CA GLN A 155 -7.25 -77.75 -14.71
C GLN A 155 -6.93 -76.25 -14.82
N ASN A 156 -7.71 -75.45 -14.09
CA ASN A 156 -7.50 -74.02 -13.98
C ASN A 156 -6.72 -73.74 -12.70
N GLU A 157 -5.72 -72.87 -12.80
CA GLU A 157 -4.93 -72.39 -11.68
C GLU A 157 -5.30 -70.94 -11.36
N THR A 158 -5.51 -70.65 -10.07
CA THR A 158 -5.79 -69.29 -9.61
C THR A 158 -4.54 -68.65 -9.04
N LEU A 159 -4.03 -67.63 -9.73
CA LEU A 159 -2.88 -66.84 -9.30
C LEU A 159 -3.37 -65.69 -8.42
N LYS A 160 -2.97 -65.69 -7.15
CA LYS A 160 -3.25 -64.60 -6.20
C LYS A 160 -2.16 -63.54 -6.28
N LEU A 161 -2.33 -62.60 -7.18
CA LEU A 161 -1.33 -61.61 -7.53
C LEU A 161 -1.44 -60.39 -6.61
N GLN A 162 -0.30 -59.83 -6.23
CA GLN A 162 -0.21 -58.56 -5.54
C GLN A 162 0.19 -57.48 -6.54
N VAL A 163 -0.69 -56.51 -6.77
CA VAL A 163 -0.47 -55.36 -7.66
C VAL A 163 -0.18 -54.14 -6.78
N GLN A 164 1.02 -53.57 -6.93
CA GLN A 164 1.53 -52.46 -6.13
C GLN A 164 1.67 -51.21 -7.00
N SER A 165 1.07 -50.10 -6.57
CA SER A 165 1.28 -48.79 -7.16
C SER A 165 2.39 -48.06 -6.40
N TYR A 166 3.42 -47.63 -7.11
CA TYR A 166 4.49 -46.76 -6.62
C TYR A 166 4.29 -45.30 -7.07
N HIS A 167 3.13 -44.96 -7.63
CA HIS A 167 2.78 -43.57 -7.86
C HIS A 167 2.72 -42.84 -6.50
N ASN A 168 3.46 -41.75 -6.37
CA ASN A 168 3.46 -40.94 -5.14
C ASN A 168 2.25 -40.00 -5.04
N SER A 169 1.48 -39.85 -6.13
CA SER A 169 0.48 -38.78 -6.29
C SER A 169 -0.79 -39.24 -6.97
N LEU A 170 -0.66 -39.95 -8.09
CA LEU A 170 -1.75 -40.25 -8.99
C LEU A 170 -2.32 -41.64 -8.75
N PRO A 171 -3.64 -41.77 -8.57
CA PRO A 171 -4.29 -43.06 -8.68
C PRO A 171 -4.27 -43.53 -10.13
N VAL A 172 -4.02 -44.82 -10.34
CA VAL A 172 -4.00 -45.45 -11.67
C VAL A 172 -5.04 -46.54 -11.76
N ILE A 173 -5.68 -46.66 -12.91
CA ILE A 173 -6.71 -47.67 -13.14
C ILE A 173 -6.09 -48.87 -13.85
N LEU A 174 -6.13 -50.04 -13.23
CA LEU A 174 -5.86 -51.30 -13.90
C LEU A 174 -7.10 -51.70 -14.71
N ASN A 175 -7.01 -51.69 -16.04
CA ASN A 175 -8.15 -51.88 -16.93
C ASN A 175 -8.30 -53.31 -17.41
N LYS A 176 -7.17 -53.96 -17.76
CA LYS A 176 -7.16 -55.31 -18.32
C LYS A 176 -5.85 -56.02 -18.04
N ILE A 177 -5.92 -57.35 -18.09
CA ILE A 177 -4.78 -58.25 -18.06
C ILE A 177 -4.77 -59.01 -19.39
N ILE A 178 -3.62 -59.08 -20.05
CA ILE A 178 -3.42 -59.88 -21.25
C ILE A 178 -2.42 -60.97 -20.94
N VAL A 179 -2.68 -62.19 -21.41
CA VAL A 179 -1.73 -63.29 -21.36
C VAL A 179 -1.17 -63.53 -22.75
N SER A 180 0.15 -63.65 -22.85
CA SER A 180 0.85 -64.10 -24.05
C SER A 180 1.70 -65.35 -23.73
N GLY A 181 1.88 -66.23 -24.72
CA GLY A 181 2.64 -67.48 -24.58
C GLY A 181 1.77 -68.71 -24.28
N ASN A 182 2.31 -69.66 -23.51
CA ASN A 182 1.74 -71.01 -23.33
C ASN A 182 0.70 -71.13 -22.20
N LEU A 183 0.01 -70.03 -21.88
CA LEU A 183 -1.09 -69.99 -20.93
C LEU A 183 -2.29 -69.29 -21.58
N MET A 184 -3.49 -69.66 -21.16
CA MET A 184 -4.70 -68.95 -21.53
C MET A 184 -5.31 -68.30 -20.30
N LEU A 185 -5.68 -67.03 -20.40
CA LEU A 185 -6.44 -66.33 -19.38
C LEU A 185 -7.92 -66.74 -19.46
N ILE A 186 -8.45 -67.34 -18.40
CA ILE A 186 -9.85 -67.74 -18.33
C ILE A 186 -10.71 -66.59 -17.83
N ARG A 187 -10.32 -66.02 -16.69
CA ARG A 187 -10.98 -64.85 -16.09
C ARG A 187 -10.04 -64.19 -15.09
N TYR A 188 -10.40 -62.99 -14.68
CA TYR A 188 -9.75 -62.27 -13.60
C TYR A 188 -10.80 -61.51 -12.79
N SER A 189 -10.47 -61.21 -11.54
CA SER A 189 -11.38 -60.52 -10.63
C SER A 189 -11.16 -59.00 -10.62
N TYR A 190 -12.24 -58.26 -10.35
CA TYR A 190 -12.24 -56.84 -9.94
C TYR A 190 -11.60 -55.82 -10.89
N LEU A 191 -11.79 -55.90 -12.22
CA LEU A 191 -11.42 -54.81 -13.14
C LEU A 191 -12.65 -54.05 -13.68
N PRO A 192 -12.57 -52.72 -13.88
CA PRO A 192 -11.42 -51.85 -13.60
C PRO A 192 -11.16 -51.68 -12.09
N LEU A 193 -9.88 -51.68 -11.69
CA LEU A 193 -9.44 -51.47 -10.30
C LEU A 193 -8.69 -50.15 -10.19
N VAL A 194 -9.12 -49.27 -9.27
CA VAL A 194 -8.39 -48.02 -8.97
C VAL A 194 -7.33 -48.29 -7.92
N LEU A 195 -6.07 -48.24 -8.33
CA LEU A 195 -4.91 -48.38 -7.46
C LEU A 195 -4.58 -47.00 -6.86
N ALA A 196 -4.79 -46.83 -5.55
CA ALA A 196 -4.39 -45.62 -4.85
C ALA A 196 -2.85 -45.44 -4.87
N PRO A 197 -2.35 -44.20 -4.76
CA PRO A 197 -0.92 -43.93 -4.58
C PRO A 197 -0.31 -44.75 -3.43
N GLU A 198 0.86 -45.34 -3.66
CA GLU A 198 1.63 -46.11 -2.67
C GLU A 198 0.89 -47.30 -2.02
N GLN A 199 -0.20 -47.79 -2.63
CA GLN A 199 -1.00 -48.90 -2.09
C GLN A 199 -0.81 -50.21 -2.87
N SER A 200 -1.22 -51.29 -2.22
CA SER A 200 -1.10 -52.66 -2.72
C SER A 200 -2.44 -53.37 -2.68
N TYR A 201 -2.76 -54.11 -3.75
CA TYR A 201 -4.05 -54.77 -3.94
C TYR A 201 -3.87 -56.22 -4.35
N SER A 202 -4.83 -57.07 -3.98
CA SER A 202 -4.88 -58.47 -4.41
C SER A 202 -5.76 -58.58 -5.66
N VAL A 203 -5.25 -59.22 -6.71
CA VAL A 203 -5.96 -59.53 -7.94
C VAL A 203 -5.84 -61.02 -8.21
N ASP A 204 -6.97 -61.69 -8.43
CA ASP A 204 -6.96 -63.10 -8.80
C ASP A 204 -7.02 -63.23 -10.33
N ALA A 205 -6.06 -63.94 -10.92
CA ALA A 205 -6.05 -64.30 -12.33
C ALA A 205 -6.17 -65.83 -12.47
N GLU A 206 -7.23 -66.29 -13.11
CA GLU A 206 -7.43 -67.71 -13.40
C GLU A 206 -6.89 -68.03 -14.79
N VAL A 207 -5.90 -68.91 -14.83
CA VAL A 207 -5.21 -69.34 -16.05
C VAL A 207 -5.42 -70.83 -16.28
N SER A 208 -5.40 -71.26 -17.54
CA SER A 208 -5.44 -72.67 -17.91
C SER A 208 -4.24 -73.03 -18.79
N PHE A 209 -3.74 -74.25 -18.64
CA PHE A 209 -2.68 -74.80 -19.47
C PHE A 209 -3.20 -75.29 -20.82
N THR A 210 -2.35 -75.20 -21.84
CA THR A 210 -2.63 -75.72 -23.18
C THR A 210 -2.76 -77.25 -23.19
N ASN A 211 -3.39 -77.82 -24.22
CA ASN A 211 -3.55 -79.28 -24.40
C ASN A 211 -2.27 -79.98 -24.89
N SER A 212 -1.14 -79.69 -24.26
CA SER A 212 0.18 -80.25 -24.57
C SER A 212 1.12 -80.06 -23.39
N SER A 213 2.11 -80.95 -23.25
CA SER A 213 3.13 -80.85 -22.21
C SER A 213 4.23 -79.93 -22.70
N ILE A 214 4.24 -78.68 -22.21
CA ILE A 214 5.16 -77.63 -22.66
C ILE A 214 6.07 -77.19 -21.50
N TYR A 215 7.38 -77.19 -21.74
CA TYR A 215 8.32 -76.37 -20.97
C TYR A 215 8.55 -75.06 -21.72
N GLY A 216 8.22 -73.92 -21.10
CA GLY A 216 8.33 -72.64 -21.79
C GLY A 216 8.00 -71.45 -20.92
N THR A 217 7.75 -70.32 -21.58
CA THR A 217 7.45 -69.05 -20.91
C THR A 217 6.02 -68.58 -21.22
N ALA A 218 5.46 -67.83 -20.30
CA ALA A 218 4.26 -67.04 -20.51
C ALA A 218 4.41 -65.68 -19.82
N GLN A 219 3.63 -64.72 -20.26
CA GLN A 219 3.73 -63.36 -19.78
C GLN A 219 2.33 -62.80 -19.52
N LEU A 220 2.14 -62.24 -18.34
CA LEU A 220 0.93 -61.53 -17.97
C LEU A 220 1.22 -60.03 -17.99
N GLU A 221 0.61 -59.33 -18.95
CA GLU A 221 0.72 -57.90 -19.13
C GLU A 221 -0.48 -57.18 -18.49
N PHE A 222 -0.19 -56.28 -17.55
CA PHE A 222 -1.14 -55.46 -16.82
C PHE A 222 -1.22 -54.10 -17.48
N TYR A 223 -2.39 -53.76 -18.03
CA TYR A 223 -2.60 -52.49 -18.69
C TYR A 223 -3.28 -51.53 -17.74
N THR A 224 -2.54 -50.52 -17.37
CA THR A 224 -2.96 -49.42 -16.51
C THR A 224 -3.12 -48.13 -17.30
N SER A 225 -3.95 -47.22 -16.80
CA SER A 225 -4.13 -45.88 -17.36
C SER A 225 -4.47 -44.87 -16.28
N ILE A 226 -4.10 -43.61 -16.48
CA ILE A 226 -4.60 -42.49 -15.71
C ILE A 226 -5.92 -42.01 -16.32
N ASN A 227 -7.00 -41.96 -15.54
CA ASN A 227 -8.28 -41.46 -16.01
C ASN A 227 -8.34 -39.94 -15.90
N SER A 228 -7.97 -39.23 -16.95
CA SER A 228 -8.00 -37.76 -16.97
C SER A 228 -9.40 -37.14 -16.74
N THR A 229 -10.50 -37.88 -16.98
CA THR A 229 -11.86 -37.31 -16.92
C THR A 229 -12.40 -37.12 -15.51
N VAL A 230 -11.78 -37.71 -14.48
CA VAL A 230 -12.19 -37.53 -13.08
C VAL A 230 -11.60 -36.28 -12.44
N TYR A 231 -10.76 -35.57 -13.17
CA TYR A 231 -10.16 -34.31 -12.75
C TYR A 231 -10.88 -33.16 -13.44
N SER A 232 -11.22 -32.16 -12.66
CA SER A 232 -11.60 -30.86 -13.17
C SER A 232 -10.89 -29.79 -12.37
N GLY A 233 -10.70 -28.62 -12.96
CA GLY A 233 -10.00 -27.57 -12.28
C GLY A 233 -10.21 -26.22 -12.92
N ILE A 234 -9.97 -25.21 -12.10
CA ILE A 234 -10.09 -23.81 -12.48
C ILE A 234 -8.78 -23.14 -12.08
N VAL A 235 -8.16 -22.50 -13.05
CA VAL A 235 -6.99 -21.66 -12.84
C VAL A 235 -7.51 -20.24 -12.63
N ASN A 236 -7.47 -19.77 -11.39
CA ASN A 236 -7.86 -18.43 -11.01
C ASN A 236 -6.62 -17.56 -10.80
N THR A 237 -6.82 -16.25 -10.90
CA THR A 237 -5.94 -15.16 -10.44
C THR A 237 -4.47 -15.33 -10.81
N LEU A 238 -4.03 -14.56 -11.80
CA LEU A 238 -2.61 -14.45 -12.15
C LEU A 238 -2.03 -13.22 -11.47
N VAL A 239 -1.10 -13.44 -10.55
CA VAL A 239 -0.13 -12.41 -10.16
C VAL A 239 1.04 -12.50 -11.12
N ASN A 240 1.36 -11.42 -11.82
CA ASN A 240 2.57 -11.32 -12.63
C ASN A 240 3.59 -10.43 -11.93
N ASP A 241 4.74 -11.01 -11.62
CA ASP A 241 5.79 -10.35 -10.86
C ASP A 241 7.13 -10.35 -11.60
N THR A 242 7.35 -9.28 -12.37
CA THR A 242 8.67 -8.97 -12.94
C THR A 242 9.59 -8.29 -11.93
N VAL A 243 9.02 -7.70 -10.87
CA VAL A 243 9.73 -6.82 -9.93
C VAL A 243 10.59 -7.63 -8.97
N TYR A 244 10.04 -8.69 -8.39
CA TYR A 244 10.78 -9.61 -7.54
C TYR A 244 11.89 -10.32 -8.32
N ALA A 245 11.64 -10.71 -9.58
CA ALA A 245 12.68 -11.28 -10.44
C ALA A 245 13.86 -10.32 -10.64
N ILE A 246 13.59 -9.03 -10.90
CA ILE A 246 14.63 -8.00 -11.01
C ILE A 246 15.36 -7.81 -9.67
N ASN A 247 14.63 -7.78 -8.54
CA ASN A 247 15.23 -7.62 -7.22
C ASN A 247 16.14 -8.79 -6.84
N GLU A 248 15.80 -10.02 -7.25
CA GLU A 248 16.65 -11.21 -7.11
C GLU A 248 17.78 -11.29 -8.16
N GLY A 249 17.96 -10.24 -8.97
CA GLY A 249 19.03 -10.15 -9.97
C GLY A 249 18.80 -10.98 -11.23
N VAL A 250 17.57 -11.41 -11.49
CA VAL A 250 17.20 -12.25 -12.63
C VAL A 250 16.52 -11.41 -13.72
N LEU A 251 17.35 -10.80 -14.58
CA LEU A 251 16.85 -10.00 -15.70
C LEU A 251 16.17 -10.86 -16.77
N GLY A 252 15.06 -10.37 -17.33
CA GLY A 252 14.34 -11.02 -18.43
C GLY A 252 13.33 -12.10 -18.00
N GLU A 253 13.21 -12.36 -16.70
CA GLU A 253 12.28 -13.33 -16.11
C GLU A 253 11.14 -12.64 -15.34
N SER A 254 10.08 -13.38 -15.10
CA SER A 254 8.88 -13.02 -14.33
C SER A 254 8.42 -14.21 -13.49
N TYR A 255 7.82 -13.95 -12.35
CA TYR A 255 7.12 -14.96 -11.57
C TYR A 255 5.61 -14.86 -11.83
N LEU A 256 5.02 -15.96 -12.28
CA LEU A 256 3.59 -16.11 -12.47
C LEU A 256 3.03 -16.95 -11.33
N ALA A 257 2.19 -16.35 -10.48
CA ALA A 257 1.48 -17.06 -9.44
C ALA A 257 0.04 -17.31 -9.85
N TYR A 258 -0.41 -18.57 -9.76
CA TYR A 258 -1.78 -19.00 -10.03
C TYR A 258 -2.41 -19.54 -8.78
N ASN A 259 -3.70 -19.25 -8.58
CA ASN A 259 -4.50 -19.96 -7.60
C ASN A 259 -5.31 -21.05 -8.30
N VAL A 260 -4.91 -22.30 -8.13
CA VAL A 260 -5.46 -23.45 -8.84
C VAL A 260 -6.37 -24.24 -7.93
N THR A 261 -7.64 -24.35 -8.30
CA THR A 261 -8.57 -25.27 -7.67
C THR A 261 -8.60 -26.57 -8.46
N VAL A 262 -8.26 -27.68 -7.83
CA VAL A 262 -8.37 -29.03 -8.41
C VAL A 262 -9.49 -29.78 -7.70
N SER A 263 -10.47 -30.24 -8.46
CA SER A 263 -11.53 -31.14 -8.01
C SER A 263 -11.24 -32.54 -8.54
N TYR A 264 -11.42 -33.54 -7.69
CA TYR A 264 -11.14 -34.93 -8.04
C TYR A 264 -12.31 -35.81 -7.62
N ASP A 265 -12.90 -36.50 -8.59
CA ASP A 265 -14.04 -37.41 -8.42
C ASP A 265 -13.67 -38.85 -8.78
N GLY A 266 -12.40 -39.23 -8.61
CA GLY A 266 -11.98 -40.61 -8.77
C GLY A 266 -12.26 -41.42 -7.50
N GLY A 267 -12.50 -42.72 -7.64
CA GLY A 267 -12.89 -43.62 -6.55
C GLY A 267 -11.78 -43.97 -5.55
N SER A 268 -10.79 -43.10 -5.35
CA SER A 268 -9.63 -43.35 -4.46
C SER A 268 -9.09 -42.03 -3.87
N ILE A 269 -7.86 -41.99 -3.36
CA ILE A 269 -7.18 -40.77 -2.92
C ILE A 269 -6.26 -40.28 -4.05
N PHE A 270 -6.25 -38.98 -4.30
CA PHE A 270 -5.27 -38.29 -5.13
C PHE A 270 -4.43 -37.37 -4.24
N ILE A 271 -3.11 -37.46 -4.32
CA ILE A 271 -2.21 -36.58 -3.55
C ILE A 271 -1.70 -35.51 -4.51
N LEU A 272 -2.28 -34.32 -4.39
CA LEU A 272 -1.90 -33.15 -5.18
C LEU A 272 -0.53 -32.66 -4.72
N ASN A 273 0.45 -32.75 -5.60
CA ASN A 273 1.81 -32.29 -5.36
C ASN A 273 2.12 -31.07 -6.26
N PRO A 274 2.34 -29.87 -5.69
CA PRO A 274 2.66 -28.67 -6.46
C PRO A 274 3.83 -28.86 -7.44
N SER A 275 4.85 -29.66 -7.11
CA SER A 275 6.04 -29.85 -7.96
C SER A 275 5.79 -30.62 -9.25
N GLN A 276 4.63 -31.28 -9.37
CA GLN A 276 4.22 -32.02 -10.56
C GLN A 276 3.46 -31.14 -11.57
N PHE A 277 3.20 -29.88 -11.23
CA PHE A 277 2.64 -28.94 -12.18
C PHE A 277 3.70 -28.37 -13.12
N VAL A 278 3.36 -28.34 -14.40
CA VAL A 278 4.15 -27.76 -15.47
C VAL A 278 3.30 -26.74 -16.22
N LEU A 279 3.78 -25.49 -16.26
CA LEU A 279 3.19 -24.44 -17.06
C LEU A 279 3.76 -24.49 -18.48
N ILE A 280 2.87 -24.69 -19.45
CA ILE A 280 3.16 -24.66 -20.87
C ILE A 280 2.91 -23.24 -21.39
N THR A 281 3.91 -22.68 -22.05
CA THR A 281 3.87 -21.33 -22.63
C THR A 281 4.26 -21.39 -24.11
N ASN A 282 4.15 -20.26 -24.82
CA ASN A 282 4.71 -20.13 -26.17
C ASN A 282 6.26 -20.16 -26.23
N SER A 283 6.95 -20.05 -25.09
CA SER A 283 8.41 -20.00 -25.01
C SER A 283 9.04 -21.29 -24.48
N GLY A 284 8.25 -22.17 -23.87
CA GLY A 284 8.73 -23.42 -23.26
C GLY A 284 7.85 -23.93 -22.12
N ASN A 285 8.37 -24.92 -21.40
CA ASN A 285 7.71 -25.62 -20.30
C ASN A 285 8.44 -25.32 -18.99
N TYR A 286 7.70 -24.91 -17.96
CA TYR A 286 8.27 -24.44 -16.69
C TYR A 286 7.61 -25.15 -15.51
N SER A 287 8.40 -25.78 -14.65
CA SER A 287 7.89 -26.44 -13.44
C SER A 287 7.57 -25.43 -12.34
N ALA A 288 6.57 -25.74 -11.52
CA ALA A 288 6.26 -24.94 -10.35
C ALA A 288 7.45 -24.92 -9.37
N GLN A 289 7.67 -23.78 -8.71
CA GLN A 289 8.76 -23.54 -7.79
C GLN A 289 8.25 -23.17 -6.41
N THR A 290 8.99 -23.60 -5.38
CA THR A 290 8.78 -23.15 -4.01
C THR A 290 9.50 -21.83 -3.81
N VAL A 291 8.82 -20.72 -4.10
CA VAL A 291 9.31 -19.35 -3.88
C VAL A 291 8.34 -18.64 -2.95
N TYR A 292 8.87 -17.84 -2.03
CA TYR A 292 8.05 -16.96 -1.20
C TYR A 292 7.86 -15.63 -1.94
N LEU A 293 6.69 -15.45 -2.56
CA LEU A 293 6.29 -14.16 -3.10
C LEU A 293 5.53 -13.38 -2.01
N PRO A 294 5.95 -12.16 -1.67
CA PRO A 294 5.24 -11.32 -0.70
C PRO A 294 3.76 -11.13 -1.06
N GLY A 295 2.87 -11.22 -0.07
CA GLY A 295 1.41 -11.09 -0.27
C GLY A 295 0.74 -12.30 -0.94
N VAL A 296 1.53 -13.26 -1.45
CA VAL A 296 1.04 -14.49 -2.06
C VAL A 296 1.19 -15.65 -1.06
N PRO A 297 0.13 -16.43 -0.78
CA PRO A 297 0.23 -17.61 0.07
C PRO A 297 1.32 -18.56 -0.43
N SER A 298 2.19 -19.03 0.45
CA SER A 298 3.26 -19.96 0.06
C SER A 298 2.69 -21.31 -0.34
N SER A 299 3.08 -21.80 -1.52
CA SER A 299 2.85 -23.17 -1.94
C SER A 299 3.78 -24.08 -1.15
N SER A 300 3.29 -24.86 -0.18
CA SER A 300 4.23 -25.64 0.62
C SER A 300 3.74 -26.99 1.11
N LYS A 301 2.54 -27.44 0.75
CA LYS A 301 2.07 -28.76 1.22
C LYS A 301 1.47 -29.58 0.10
N THR A 302 1.83 -30.86 0.11
CA THR A 302 1.07 -31.88 -0.59
C THR A 302 -0.31 -31.97 0.06
N VAL A 303 -1.36 -32.04 -0.76
CA VAL A 303 -2.75 -32.11 -0.28
C VAL A 303 -3.38 -33.40 -0.76
N SER A 304 -3.87 -34.21 0.18
CA SER A 304 -4.66 -35.39 -0.13
C SER A 304 -6.11 -34.99 -0.41
N ILE A 305 -6.57 -35.28 -1.62
CA ILE A 305 -7.95 -35.10 -2.05
C ILE A 305 -8.63 -36.47 -2.03
N THR A 306 -9.61 -36.66 -1.14
CA THR A 306 -10.47 -37.85 -1.14
C THR A 306 -11.45 -37.79 -2.32
N SER A 307 -12.05 -38.93 -2.68
CA SER A 307 -13.05 -39.01 -3.76
C SER A 307 -14.14 -37.95 -3.58
N SER A 308 -14.45 -37.20 -4.65
CA SER A 308 -15.38 -36.05 -4.71
C SER A 308 -14.92 -34.77 -3.98
N GLY A 309 -13.64 -34.70 -3.60
CA GLY A 309 -13.03 -33.57 -2.90
C GLY A 309 -12.50 -32.46 -3.81
N LYS A 310 -12.10 -31.34 -3.20
CA LYS A 310 -11.42 -30.22 -3.85
C LYS A 310 -10.25 -29.73 -3.01
N ALA A 311 -9.18 -29.30 -3.67
CA ALA A 311 -8.07 -28.58 -3.05
C ALA A 311 -7.82 -27.28 -3.81
N VAL A 312 -7.34 -26.28 -3.09
CA VAL A 312 -6.95 -24.97 -3.62
C VAL A 312 -5.48 -24.81 -3.31
N GLU A 313 -4.67 -24.63 -4.34
CA GLU A 313 -3.23 -24.47 -4.22
C GLU A 313 -2.75 -23.25 -4.98
N THR A 314 -1.79 -22.56 -4.38
CA THR A 314 -1.07 -21.50 -5.09
C THR A 314 0.12 -22.12 -5.80
N LEU A 315 0.34 -21.83 -7.08
CA LEU A 315 1.45 -22.35 -7.86
C LEU A 315 2.25 -21.20 -8.43
N ILE A 316 3.57 -21.20 -8.26
CA ILE A 316 4.45 -20.13 -8.71
C ILE A 316 5.39 -20.67 -9.78
N PHE A 317 5.46 -20.00 -10.92
CA PHE A 317 6.31 -20.37 -12.06
C PHE A 317 7.26 -19.23 -12.40
N LYS A 318 8.54 -19.54 -12.54
CA LYS A 318 9.53 -18.61 -13.08
C LYS A 318 9.59 -18.80 -14.60
N VAL A 319 9.26 -17.76 -15.35
CA VAL A 319 9.20 -17.78 -16.82
C VAL A 319 9.77 -16.50 -17.42
N PRO A 320 10.29 -16.51 -18.67
CA PRO A 320 10.69 -15.31 -19.37
C PRO A 320 9.54 -14.31 -19.49
N THR A 321 9.81 -13.01 -19.39
CA THR A 321 8.79 -11.94 -19.41
C THR A 321 7.96 -11.88 -20.71
N THR A 322 8.45 -12.50 -21.78
CA THR A 322 7.76 -12.60 -23.09
C THR A 322 6.85 -13.82 -23.18
N SER A 323 6.86 -14.70 -22.18
CA SER A 323 6.09 -15.93 -22.16
C SER A 323 4.61 -15.65 -21.95
N LYS A 324 3.79 -16.25 -22.80
CA LYS A 324 2.33 -16.25 -22.74
C LYS A 324 1.86 -17.61 -22.25
N PRO A 325 1.21 -17.68 -21.08
CA PRO A 325 0.59 -18.91 -20.58
C PRO A 325 -0.40 -19.50 -21.59
N LEU A 326 -0.31 -20.80 -21.82
CA LEU A 326 -1.24 -21.53 -22.68
C LEU A 326 -2.03 -22.54 -21.84
N VAL A 327 -1.32 -23.45 -21.19
CA VAL A 327 -1.91 -24.61 -20.50
C VAL A 327 -1.12 -24.89 -19.24
N LEU A 328 -1.82 -25.30 -18.19
CA LEU A 328 -1.23 -25.86 -17.00
C LEU A 328 -1.45 -27.37 -17.02
N GLU A 329 -0.38 -28.16 -16.96
CA GLU A 329 -0.42 -29.62 -16.96
C GLU A 329 -0.02 -30.16 -15.61
N TYR A 330 -0.67 -31.24 -15.18
CA TYR A 330 -0.21 -32.05 -14.06
C TYR A 330 0.43 -33.32 -14.61
N VAL A 331 1.73 -33.48 -14.36
CA VAL A 331 2.55 -34.53 -14.96
C VAL A 331 3.02 -35.48 -13.87
N SER A 332 2.78 -36.77 -14.06
CA SER A 332 3.30 -37.82 -13.17
C SER A 332 4.83 -37.83 -13.14
N HIS A 333 5.41 -38.54 -12.18
CA HIS A 333 6.87 -38.66 -12.08
C HIS A 333 7.49 -39.33 -13.32
N ASN A 334 6.77 -40.26 -13.95
CA ASN A 334 7.18 -40.92 -15.19
C ASN A 334 6.87 -40.10 -16.48
N GLY A 335 6.40 -38.85 -16.38
CA GLY A 335 6.20 -37.95 -17.53
C GLY A 335 4.83 -38.06 -18.22
N GLN A 336 3.89 -38.84 -17.69
CA GLN A 336 2.53 -38.94 -18.22
C GLN A 336 1.67 -37.76 -17.76
N ILE A 337 0.92 -37.18 -18.69
CA ILE A 337 0.01 -36.07 -18.39
C ILE A 337 -1.28 -36.65 -17.79
N ALA A 338 -1.57 -36.30 -16.54
CA ALA A 338 -2.79 -36.72 -15.86
C ALA A 338 -4.00 -35.87 -16.27
N PHE A 339 -3.85 -34.55 -16.27
CA PHE A 339 -4.88 -33.61 -16.69
C PHE A 339 -4.26 -32.26 -17.07
N ARG A 340 -5.06 -31.43 -17.75
CA ARG A 340 -4.66 -30.12 -18.24
C ARG A 340 -5.76 -29.09 -18.01
N PHE A 341 -5.37 -27.87 -17.68
CA PHE A 341 -6.27 -26.73 -17.54
C PHE A 341 -5.82 -25.59 -18.45
N ASN A 342 -6.76 -24.78 -18.93
CA ASN A 342 -6.40 -23.55 -19.60
C ASN A 342 -5.73 -22.60 -18.59
N ALA A 343 -4.51 -22.15 -18.90
CA ALA A 343 -3.78 -21.20 -18.07
C ALA A 343 -3.97 -19.75 -18.55
N TYR A 344 -4.62 -19.54 -19.70
CA TYR A 344 -4.89 -18.22 -20.24
C TYR A 344 -5.96 -17.51 -19.40
N THR A 345 -5.49 -16.79 -18.39
CA THR A 345 -6.30 -15.90 -17.55
C THR A 345 -5.70 -14.51 -17.55
N SER A 346 -6.54 -13.47 -17.44
CA SER A 346 -6.06 -12.09 -17.36
C SER A 346 -5.29 -11.88 -16.06
N VAL A 347 -4.15 -11.18 -16.13
CA VAL A 347 -3.43 -10.72 -14.93
C VAL A 347 -4.38 -9.84 -14.12
N THR A 348 -4.71 -10.30 -12.92
CA THR A 348 -5.63 -9.60 -12.01
C THR A 348 -4.87 -8.66 -11.09
N GLU A 349 -3.62 -8.99 -10.76
CA GLU A 349 -2.80 -8.27 -9.80
C GLU A 349 -1.33 -8.24 -10.26
N ASN A 350 -0.62 -7.16 -9.93
CA ASN A 350 0.82 -7.04 -10.09
C ASN A 350 1.47 -6.77 -8.74
N VAL A 351 2.71 -7.24 -8.57
CA VAL A 351 3.54 -6.92 -7.41
C VAL A 351 4.25 -5.59 -7.65
N LEU A 352 4.25 -4.74 -6.63
CA LEU A 352 5.01 -3.50 -6.59
C LEU A 352 6.04 -3.56 -5.46
N PHE A 353 7.24 -3.06 -5.72
CA PHE A 353 8.28 -2.83 -4.73
C PHE A 353 8.54 -1.33 -4.60
N ILE A 354 8.16 -0.78 -3.45
CA ILE A 354 8.41 0.62 -3.11
C ILE A 354 9.70 0.70 -2.30
N ASN A 355 10.75 1.28 -2.89
CA ASN A 355 12.03 1.50 -2.22
C ASN A 355 11.86 2.49 -1.06
N HIS A 356 11.36 3.69 -1.35
CA HIS A 356 11.14 4.74 -0.36
C HIS A 356 9.93 5.60 -0.71
N PHE A 357 9.32 6.18 0.31
CA PHE A 357 8.42 7.31 0.16
C PHE A 357 9.19 8.61 0.36
N LEU A 358 9.12 9.52 -0.62
CA LEU A 358 9.81 10.81 -0.59
C LEU A 358 8.80 11.94 -0.45
N GLY A 359 8.98 12.80 0.55
CA GLY A 359 8.10 13.94 0.80
C GLY A 359 8.65 15.25 0.24
N PHE A 360 7.80 16.03 -0.41
CA PHE A 360 8.11 17.37 -0.90
C PHE A 360 6.97 18.33 -0.58
N THR A 361 7.27 19.62 -0.63
CA THR A 361 6.27 20.67 -0.52
C THR A 361 6.70 21.88 -1.33
N ASN A 362 5.72 22.68 -1.76
CA ASN A 362 5.94 23.97 -2.42
C ASN A 362 6.48 25.06 -1.47
N ASP A 363 6.53 24.81 -0.16
CA ASP A 363 7.05 25.75 0.85
C ASP A 363 8.30 25.20 1.55
N SER A 364 9.45 25.87 1.36
CA SER A 364 10.74 25.46 1.93
C SER A 364 10.79 25.39 3.47
N LYS A 365 9.82 25.97 4.18
CA LYS A 365 9.72 25.93 5.64
C LYS A 365 8.70 24.92 6.14
N VAL A 366 7.96 24.27 5.27
CA VAL A 366 7.20 23.07 5.60
C VAL A 366 8.05 21.86 5.21
N SER A 367 7.94 20.76 5.94
CA SER A 367 8.62 19.52 5.59
C SER A 367 7.68 18.35 5.73
N VAL A 368 7.73 17.45 4.75
CA VAL A 368 6.98 16.20 4.72
C VAL A 368 7.97 15.07 5.02
N ASN A 369 7.94 14.55 6.23
CA ASN A 369 8.93 13.59 6.73
C ASN A 369 8.27 12.31 7.25
N ASN A 370 9.08 11.30 7.57
CA ASN A 370 8.69 10.05 8.24
C ASN A 370 7.48 9.38 7.58
N ILE A 371 7.54 9.19 6.26
CA ILE A 371 6.48 8.54 5.52
C ILE A 371 6.64 7.01 5.64
N PHE A 372 5.65 6.34 6.22
CA PHE A 372 5.65 4.88 6.35
C PHE A 372 4.26 4.28 6.17
N LEU A 373 4.21 2.98 5.90
CA LEU A 373 2.96 2.23 5.78
C LEU A 373 2.31 2.04 7.15
N GLY A 374 1.01 2.27 7.25
CA GLY A 374 0.24 2.02 8.47
C GLY A 374 0.26 0.53 8.88
N ASN A 375 0.09 0.27 10.18
CA ASN A 375 0.19 -1.07 10.81
C ASN A 375 -0.76 -2.16 10.27
N SER A 376 -1.62 -1.86 9.30
CA SER A 376 -2.65 -2.78 8.80
C SER A 376 -2.28 -3.51 7.50
N ILE A 377 -1.06 -3.34 6.99
CA ILE A 377 -0.65 -3.98 5.73
C ILE A 377 0.26 -5.18 6.04
N THR A 378 -0.13 -6.34 5.56
CA THR A 378 0.65 -7.60 5.55
C THR A 378 1.79 -7.56 4.52
N GLY A 379 2.48 -6.42 4.41
CA GLY A 379 3.63 -6.25 3.54
C GLY A 379 4.90 -6.78 4.22
N SER A 380 5.66 -7.60 3.52
CA SER A 380 6.97 -8.05 3.98
C SER A 380 7.97 -6.89 3.86
N TYR A 381 8.50 -6.39 4.98
CA TYR A 381 9.60 -5.44 4.96
C TYR A 381 10.88 -6.19 4.56
N TYR A 382 11.41 -5.90 3.38
CA TYR A 382 12.58 -6.60 2.83
C TYR A 382 13.53 -5.58 2.21
N ASN A 383 14.82 -5.63 2.56
CA ASN A 383 15.86 -4.75 2.02
C ASN A 383 15.46 -3.27 1.90
N SER A 384 15.05 -2.65 3.02
CA SER A 384 14.70 -1.21 3.12
C SER A 384 13.50 -0.72 2.30
N GLY A 385 12.69 -1.62 1.71
CA GLY A 385 11.47 -1.26 0.96
C GLY A 385 10.23 -2.09 1.34
N TYR A 386 9.15 -1.90 0.59
CA TYR A 386 7.84 -2.51 0.82
C TYR A 386 7.32 -3.25 -0.41
N TYR A 387 6.90 -4.50 -0.24
CA TYR A 387 6.20 -5.28 -1.26
C TYR A 387 4.68 -5.20 -1.08
N LEU A 388 3.97 -4.95 -2.18
CA LEU A 388 2.54 -4.66 -2.20
C LEU A 388 1.87 -5.26 -3.44
N LEU A 389 0.58 -5.58 -3.33
CA LEU A 389 -0.25 -5.98 -4.46
C LEU A 389 -1.03 -4.78 -5.02
N SER A 390 -1.16 -4.72 -6.34
CA SER A 390 -1.72 -3.55 -7.03
C SER A 390 -3.20 -3.26 -6.78
N THR A 391 -3.96 -4.22 -6.26
CA THR A 391 -5.39 -4.08 -5.94
C THR A 391 -5.62 -3.58 -4.51
N GLU A 392 -4.57 -3.49 -3.70
CA GLU A 392 -4.68 -3.09 -2.31
C GLU A 392 -4.78 -1.57 -2.14
N LYS A 393 -5.61 -1.15 -1.19
CA LYS A 393 -5.65 0.23 -0.70
C LYS A 393 -4.67 0.36 0.45
N ILE A 394 -3.74 1.29 0.30
CA ILE A 394 -2.55 1.36 1.14
C ILE A 394 -2.64 2.59 2.04
N PRO A 395 -2.84 2.43 3.36
CA PRO A 395 -2.69 3.53 4.29
C PRO A 395 -1.22 3.93 4.45
N VAL A 396 -0.92 5.18 4.13
CA VAL A 396 0.37 5.83 4.30
C VAL A 396 0.25 6.90 5.36
N ILE A 397 1.09 6.83 6.39
CA ILE A 397 1.19 7.84 7.44
C ILE A 397 2.22 8.87 7.03
N VAL A 398 1.87 10.15 7.12
CA VAL A 398 2.70 11.28 6.72
C VAL A 398 2.81 12.27 7.85
N TYR A 399 4.04 12.68 8.20
CA TYR A 399 4.30 13.72 9.19
C TYR A 399 4.59 15.02 8.48
N ILE A 400 3.77 16.03 8.74
CA ILE A 400 3.92 17.35 8.14
C ILE A 400 4.30 18.33 9.25
N THR A 401 5.52 18.86 9.16
CA THR A 401 6.04 19.82 10.13
C THR A 401 6.02 21.21 9.54
N ASN A 402 5.36 22.14 10.22
CA ASN A 402 5.43 23.55 9.90
C ASN A 402 6.59 24.19 10.67
N ASN A 403 7.74 24.41 10.02
CA ASN A 403 8.88 25.09 10.62
C ASN A 403 8.81 26.63 10.46
N HIS A 404 7.68 27.18 10.01
CA HIS A 404 7.46 28.61 10.16
C HIS A 404 7.37 28.94 11.63
N GLY A 405 8.21 29.88 12.07
CA GLY A 405 8.11 30.45 13.40
C GLY A 405 7.00 31.49 13.53
N GLN A 406 6.30 31.85 12.45
CA GLN A 406 5.45 33.03 12.39
C GLN A 406 4.00 32.75 12.01
N VAL A 407 3.73 31.92 11.01
CA VAL A 407 2.40 31.75 10.38
C VAL A 407 1.93 30.30 10.35
N PRO A 408 0.64 30.01 10.58
CA PRO A 408 0.11 28.68 10.36
C PRO A 408 0.02 28.46 8.85
N VAL A 409 0.10 27.21 8.45
CA VAL A 409 0.03 26.82 7.04
C VAL A 409 -1.17 25.91 6.83
N GLU A 410 -1.93 26.16 5.78
CA GLU A 410 -3.02 25.30 5.34
C GLU A 410 -2.47 24.23 4.39
N ALA A 411 -2.81 22.96 4.65
CA ALA A 411 -2.59 21.87 3.73
C ALA A 411 -3.72 21.85 2.69
N GLN A 412 -3.42 22.15 1.43
CA GLN A 412 -4.44 22.27 0.38
C GLN A 412 -4.64 20.96 -0.37
N ASP A 413 -3.58 20.40 -0.94
CA ASP A 413 -3.66 19.22 -1.78
C ASP A 413 -2.40 18.36 -1.71
N ILE A 414 -2.50 17.10 -2.10
CA ILE A 414 -1.36 16.22 -2.33
C ILE A 414 -1.40 15.66 -3.73
N SER A 415 -0.29 15.84 -4.43
CA SER A 415 -0.02 15.12 -5.66
C SER A 415 0.94 13.96 -5.40
N ILE A 416 0.67 12.84 -6.07
CA ILE A 416 1.49 11.63 -6.00
C ILE A 416 2.16 11.43 -7.36
N LYS A 417 3.48 11.24 -7.35
CA LYS A 417 4.22 10.79 -8.52
C LYS A 417 4.72 9.36 -8.26
N GLY A 418 4.16 8.42 -9.02
CA GLY A 418 4.39 6.98 -8.89
C GLY A 418 3.21 6.18 -9.44
N PRO A 419 3.18 4.84 -9.26
CA PRO A 419 2.11 3.96 -9.72
C PRO A 419 0.88 4.03 -8.80
N ALA A 420 0.53 5.20 -8.27
CA ALA A 420 -0.47 5.35 -7.23
C ALA A 420 -1.27 6.64 -7.42
N THR A 421 -2.53 6.61 -6.99
CA THR A 421 -3.41 7.77 -6.91
C THR A 421 -3.94 7.93 -5.49
N VAL A 422 -4.29 9.14 -5.08
CA VAL A 422 -4.92 9.37 -3.78
C VAL A 422 -6.37 8.87 -3.84
N PHE A 423 -6.72 7.90 -3.00
CA PHE A 423 -8.09 7.38 -2.88
C PHE A 423 -8.92 8.24 -1.93
N THR A 424 -8.40 8.48 -0.72
CA THR A 424 -9.00 9.37 0.27
C THR A 424 -7.93 10.12 1.04
N GLN A 425 -8.29 11.34 1.42
CA GLN A 425 -7.49 12.22 2.25
C GLN A 425 -8.35 12.87 3.32
N ASN A 426 -7.80 13.02 4.53
CA ASN A 426 -8.49 13.61 5.68
C ASN A 426 -7.87 14.96 6.12
N TYR A 427 -7.07 15.59 5.26
CA TYR A 427 -6.25 16.75 5.64
C TYR A 427 -6.50 18.01 4.79
N THR A 428 -7.29 17.96 3.70
CA THR A 428 -7.57 19.18 2.91
C THR A 428 -8.29 20.22 3.77
N GLY A 429 -7.71 21.42 3.84
CA GLY A 429 -8.24 22.53 4.64
C GLY A 429 -7.87 22.47 6.13
N THR A 430 -7.00 21.54 6.54
CA THR A 430 -6.46 21.53 7.90
C THR A 430 -5.27 22.47 8.04
N TYR A 431 -5.16 23.10 9.20
CA TYR A 431 -4.06 24.01 9.52
C TYR A 431 -3.00 23.32 10.38
N ILE A 432 -1.75 23.52 10.01
CA ILE A 432 -0.58 23.08 10.78
C ILE A 432 -0.02 24.31 11.46
N LEU A 433 -0.09 24.34 12.79
CA LEU A 433 0.35 25.49 13.58
C LEU A 433 1.88 25.61 13.57
N GLN A 434 2.38 26.81 13.87
CA GLN A 434 3.80 27.15 13.89
C GLN A 434 4.59 26.23 14.82
N GLY A 435 5.67 25.66 14.31
CA GLY A 435 6.56 24.78 15.06
C GLY A 435 5.92 23.44 15.43
N GLN A 436 4.72 23.13 14.93
CA GLN A 436 4.06 21.85 15.19
C GLN A 436 4.27 20.85 14.05
N THR A 437 4.17 19.58 14.42
CA THR A 437 4.10 18.46 13.48
C THR A 437 2.74 17.80 13.62
N ASN A 438 1.99 17.76 12.53
CA ASN A 438 0.74 17.03 12.46
C ASN A 438 0.97 15.70 11.74
N VAL A 439 0.18 14.69 12.11
CA VAL A 439 0.23 13.35 11.50
C VAL A 439 -1.05 13.14 10.72
N TYR A 440 -0.91 12.75 9.45
CA TYR A 440 -2.03 12.48 8.57
C TYR A 440 -1.94 11.07 8.00
N GLN A 441 -3.09 10.53 7.62
CA GLN A 441 -3.18 9.24 6.95
C GLN A 441 -3.79 9.45 5.57
N ILE A 442 -3.05 9.04 4.54
CA ILE A 442 -3.47 9.07 3.15
C ILE A 442 -3.74 7.63 2.73
N ILE A 443 -4.85 7.36 2.05
CA ILE A 443 -5.07 6.06 1.44
C ILE A 443 -4.69 6.16 -0.03
N LEU A 444 -3.68 5.40 -0.45
CA LEU A 444 -3.28 5.28 -1.84
C LEU A 444 -4.03 4.12 -2.50
N ASN A 445 -4.50 4.34 -3.73
CA ASN A 445 -4.96 3.29 -4.62
C ASN A 445 -3.84 3.01 -5.64
N MET A 446 -3.31 1.79 -5.61
CA MET A 446 -2.24 1.39 -6.51
C MET A 446 -2.80 1.11 -7.91
N ASN A 447 -2.06 1.50 -8.94
CA ASN A 447 -2.41 1.15 -10.31
C ASN A 447 -2.00 -0.31 -10.57
N ASN A 448 -2.78 -1.02 -11.40
CA ASN A 448 -2.50 -2.41 -11.79
C ASN A 448 -1.33 -2.53 -12.78
N ILE A 449 -0.13 -2.17 -12.31
CA ILE A 449 1.13 -2.23 -13.05
C ILE A 449 2.25 -2.74 -12.14
N SER A 450 3.22 -3.47 -12.70
CA SER A 450 4.43 -3.84 -11.98
C SER A 450 5.34 -2.60 -11.83
N TYR A 451 5.84 -2.33 -10.62
CA TYR A 451 6.65 -1.14 -10.34
C TYR A 451 7.79 -1.43 -9.37
N ILE A 452 8.96 -0.86 -9.67
CA ILE A 452 10.11 -0.79 -8.76
C ILE A 452 10.60 0.65 -8.68
N GLY A 453 10.61 1.24 -7.49
CA GLY A 453 11.12 2.60 -7.32
C GLY A 453 10.55 3.34 -6.12
N ASN A 454 10.78 4.65 -6.07
CA ASN A 454 10.28 5.52 -5.00
C ASN A 454 8.88 6.04 -5.32
N ILE A 455 8.05 6.30 -4.31
CA ILE A 455 6.83 7.09 -4.48
C ILE A 455 7.07 8.49 -3.92
N THR A 456 6.77 9.50 -4.71
CA THR A 456 6.90 10.89 -4.28
C THR A 456 5.54 11.46 -3.89
N ILE A 457 5.47 12.01 -2.68
CA ILE A 457 4.31 12.69 -2.10
C ILE A 457 4.64 14.17 -2.03
N SER A 458 3.93 14.98 -2.82
CA SER A 458 4.10 16.43 -2.86
C SER A 458 2.90 17.11 -2.20
N LEU A 459 3.14 17.87 -1.14
CA LEU A 459 2.13 18.65 -0.44
C LEU A 459 2.11 20.10 -0.94
N ASP A 460 0.97 20.51 -1.48
CA ASP A 460 0.68 21.90 -1.77
C ASP A 460 0.15 22.58 -0.52
N THR A 461 0.84 23.65 -0.14
CA THR A 461 0.53 24.47 1.02
C THR A 461 0.20 25.89 0.63
N SER A 462 -0.61 26.55 1.46
CA SER A 462 -0.93 27.96 1.30
C SER A 462 -1.07 28.68 2.64
N PHE A 463 -1.08 30.00 2.57
CA PHE A 463 -1.53 30.85 3.66
C PHE A 463 -2.98 31.24 3.37
N GLY A 464 -3.91 30.83 4.24
CA GLY A 464 -5.32 31.23 4.11
C GLY A 464 -5.44 32.75 4.17
N SER A 465 -5.58 33.40 3.01
CA SER A 465 -5.63 34.87 2.93
C SER A 465 -6.81 35.47 3.69
N ASN A 466 -7.88 34.68 3.85
CA ASN A 466 -9.06 34.99 4.66
C ASN A 466 -8.81 34.99 6.18
N LEU A 467 -7.68 34.44 6.66
CA LEU A 467 -7.33 34.44 8.09
C LEU A 467 -6.88 35.81 8.59
N TYR A 468 -6.56 36.72 7.67
CA TYR A 468 -6.01 38.03 7.95
C TYR A 468 -6.96 39.08 7.40
N ASN A 469 -7.56 39.88 8.27
CA ASN A 469 -8.31 41.05 7.85
C ASN A 469 -7.42 42.28 8.04
N ILE A 470 -7.12 42.96 6.94
CA ILE A 470 -6.18 44.07 6.93
C ILE A 470 -6.83 45.24 6.28
N SER A 471 -6.86 46.33 7.03
CA SER A 471 -7.39 47.60 6.58
C SER A 471 -6.28 48.61 6.61
N VAL A 472 -5.99 49.20 5.44
CA VAL A 472 -5.28 50.47 5.39
C VAL A 472 -6.30 51.54 5.72
N LEU A 473 -6.15 52.14 6.90
CA LEU A 473 -7.10 53.10 7.45
C LEU A 473 -6.84 54.51 6.93
N ASP A 474 -5.57 54.87 6.68
CA ASP A 474 -5.17 56.14 6.09
C ASP A 474 -3.78 56.02 5.44
N VAL A 475 -3.49 56.90 4.48
CA VAL A 475 -2.19 57.00 3.80
C VAL A 475 -1.75 58.46 3.77
N ILE A 476 -0.63 58.75 4.41
CA ILE A 476 -0.07 60.10 4.49
C ILE A 476 1.13 60.18 3.56
N ASN A 477 1.07 61.10 2.58
CA ASN A 477 2.24 61.45 1.78
C ASN A 477 3.11 62.43 2.58
N ALA A 478 4.22 61.94 3.12
CA ALA A 478 5.15 62.71 3.91
C ALA A 478 6.31 63.24 3.03
N SER A 479 6.04 63.66 1.80
CA SER A 479 7.05 64.21 0.89
C SER A 479 7.82 65.41 1.48
N ALA A 480 7.15 66.26 2.26
CA ALA A 480 7.77 67.37 2.99
C ALA A 480 8.76 66.89 4.09
N PHE A 481 8.48 65.75 4.74
CA PHE A 481 9.38 65.09 5.69
C PHE A 481 10.63 64.54 4.99
N GLY A 482 10.44 64.01 3.77
CA GLY A 482 11.53 63.55 2.91
C GLY A 482 12.51 64.66 2.53
N GLN A 483 12.06 65.91 2.34
CA GLN A 483 12.93 67.04 2.04
C GLN A 483 13.86 67.40 3.22
N TYR A 484 13.38 67.28 4.46
CA TYR A 484 14.18 67.53 5.66
C TYR A 484 15.25 66.44 5.88
N LEU A 485 14.90 65.16 5.71
CA LEU A 485 15.86 64.05 5.77
C LEU A 485 16.84 64.01 4.59
N ALA A 486 16.38 64.36 3.38
CA ALA A 486 17.24 64.43 2.19
C ALA A 486 18.29 65.55 2.29
N SER A 487 18.03 66.61 3.05
CA SER A 487 18.98 67.68 3.31
C SER A 487 20.12 67.29 4.28
N SER A 488 19.94 66.22 5.05
CA SER A 488 20.88 65.78 6.09
C SER A 488 21.56 64.42 5.81
N GLY A 489 21.15 63.67 4.78
CA GLY A 489 21.84 62.44 4.38
C GLY A 489 21.33 61.79 3.08
N GLY A 490 21.98 62.09 1.95
CA GLY A 490 22.11 61.23 0.76
C GLY A 490 20.84 60.75 0.01
N SER A 491 19.63 61.10 0.44
CA SER A 491 18.39 60.46 -0.01
C SER A 491 17.58 61.32 -1.00
N GLN A 492 18.24 61.90 -2.01
CA GLN A 492 17.56 62.69 -3.05
C GLN A 492 16.77 61.75 -3.99
N GLY A 493 15.49 62.08 -4.26
CA GLY A 493 14.63 61.34 -5.20
C GLY A 493 13.67 60.31 -4.58
N LEU A 494 13.59 60.23 -3.24
CA LEU A 494 12.62 59.38 -2.54
C LEU A 494 11.42 60.21 -1.99
N THR A 495 10.24 59.61 -2.05
CA THR A 495 9.02 60.04 -1.38
C THR A 495 8.71 59.06 -0.25
N PHE A 496 8.49 59.57 0.95
CA PHE A 496 8.11 58.77 2.10
C PHE A 496 6.60 58.70 2.24
N ILE A 497 6.09 57.49 2.38
CA ILE A 497 4.66 57.22 2.56
C ILE A 497 4.47 56.54 3.90
N VAL A 498 3.51 57.05 4.67
CA VAL A 498 3.12 56.48 5.96
C VAL A 498 1.75 55.83 5.81
N TYR A 499 1.69 54.52 6.03
CA TYR A 499 0.45 53.75 6.08
C TYR A 499 -0.02 53.60 7.51
N ASN A 500 -1.27 53.99 7.79
CA ASN A 500 -1.94 53.61 9.02
C ASN A 500 -2.64 52.26 8.81
N ILE A 501 -2.19 51.22 9.49
CA ILE A 501 -2.65 49.84 9.23
C ILE A 501 -3.30 49.26 10.48
N SER A 502 -4.46 48.63 10.29
CA SER A 502 -5.02 47.69 11.25
C SER A 502 -4.95 46.28 10.66
N LEU A 503 -4.42 45.36 11.45
CA LEU A 503 -4.33 43.94 11.13
C LEU A 503 -5.09 43.16 12.20
N TYR A 504 -6.04 42.34 11.78
CA TYR A 504 -6.81 41.45 12.64
C TYR A 504 -6.63 40.00 12.21
N TYR A 505 -6.37 39.12 13.16
CA TYR A 505 -6.10 37.70 12.91
C TYR A 505 -7.28 36.83 13.34
N GLN A 506 -7.86 36.10 12.40
CA GLN A 506 -8.96 35.14 12.62
C GLN A 506 -8.52 33.69 12.39
N GLY A 507 -7.26 33.44 12.10
CA GLY A 507 -6.76 32.09 11.89
C GLY A 507 -6.53 31.29 13.18
N PRO A 508 -6.25 29.99 13.04
CA PRO A 508 -6.00 29.10 14.17
C PRO A 508 -4.61 29.32 14.79
N GLY A 509 -4.45 29.03 16.08
CA GLY A 509 -3.19 29.20 16.79
C GLY A 509 -2.83 30.67 17.00
N LYS A 510 -1.55 31.00 16.77
CA LYS A 510 -1.03 32.37 16.88
C LYS A 510 -0.55 32.88 15.54
N PHE A 511 -0.26 34.16 15.41
CA PHE A 511 0.48 34.75 14.29
C PHE A 511 1.52 35.69 14.89
N ASN A 512 2.80 35.34 14.75
CA ASN A 512 3.88 36.21 15.23
C ASN A 512 4.15 37.26 14.16
N PHE A 513 3.37 38.33 14.24
CA PHE A 513 3.43 39.47 13.37
C PHE A 513 4.74 40.25 13.60
N ASN A 514 5.43 40.61 12.52
CA ASN A 514 6.60 41.47 12.54
C ASN A 514 6.47 42.54 11.44
N PRO A 515 6.45 43.84 11.77
CA PRO A 515 6.31 44.92 10.78
C PRO A 515 7.40 44.91 9.70
N ALA A 516 8.60 44.39 10.00
CA ALA A 516 9.71 44.33 9.06
C ALA A 516 9.44 43.42 7.85
N ASN A 517 8.44 42.55 7.95
CA ASN A 517 8.03 41.64 6.89
C ASN A 517 7.08 42.27 5.86
N PHE A 518 6.62 43.50 6.10
CA PHE A 518 5.85 44.23 5.11
C PHE A 518 6.72 44.74 3.96
N VAL A 519 6.20 44.59 2.75
CA VAL A 519 6.81 45.03 1.52
C VAL A 519 5.79 45.81 0.71
N LEU A 520 6.12 47.05 0.39
CA LEU A 520 5.36 47.87 -0.54
C LEU A 520 5.80 47.57 -1.97
N VAL A 521 4.88 47.09 -2.79
CA VAL A 521 5.13 46.81 -4.21
C VAL A 521 4.66 48.00 -5.03
N THR A 522 5.52 48.44 -5.93
CA THR A 522 5.30 49.58 -6.82
C THR A 522 5.69 49.21 -8.25
N SER A 523 5.35 50.07 -9.21
CA SER A 523 5.75 49.94 -10.62
C SER A 523 7.27 49.91 -10.85
N GLN A 524 8.08 50.31 -9.85
CA GLN A 524 9.55 50.37 -9.95
C GLN A 524 10.27 49.34 -9.08
N GLY A 525 9.53 48.53 -8.31
CA GLY A 525 10.12 47.51 -7.45
C GLY A 525 9.41 47.31 -6.12
N SER A 526 10.03 46.50 -5.27
CA SER A 526 9.56 46.17 -3.93
C SER A 526 10.42 46.85 -2.86
N TYR A 527 9.77 47.54 -1.91
CA TYR A 527 10.42 48.34 -0.88
C TYR A 527 10.03 47.82 0.51
N THR A 528 11.02 47.54 1.35
CA THR A 528 10.81 47.06 2.72
C THR A 528 10.51 48.22 3.67
N TYR A 529 9.80 47.92 4.76
CA TYR A 529 9.55 48.87 5.86
C TYR A 529 10.85 49.51 6.37
N TYR A 530 10.85 50.84 6.50
CA TYR A 530 11.97 51.60 7.04
C TYR A 530 11.85 51.68 8.56
N ASN A 531 12.61 50.84 9.29
CA ASN A 531 12.57 50.84 10.75
C ASN A 531 13.46 51.96 11.32
N TYR A 532 12.86 53.07 11.73
CA TYR A 532 13.60 54.14 12.40
C TYR A 532 13.85 53.75 13.87
N VAL A 533 14.97 53.07 14.13
CA VAL A 533 15.48 52.87 15.49
C VAL A 533 16.41 54.03 15.81
N ILE A 534 16.00 54.93 16.71
CA ILE A 534 16.94 55.91 17.28
C ILE A 534 18.03 55.08 17.98
N PRO A 535 19.31 55.19 17.59
CA PRO A 535 20.36 54.38 18.19
C PRO A 535 20.47 54.67 19.68
N ASN A 536 20.16 53.67 20.52
CA ASN A 536 20.53 53.69 21.93
C ASN A 536 22.07 53.61 22.01
N GLY A 537 22.75 54.75 21.92
CA GLY A 537 24.21 54.78 21.92
C GLY A 537 24.89 56.14 21.81
N VAL A 538 24.19 57.24 21.51
CA VAL A 538 24.79 58.58 21.51
C VAL A 538 24.29 59.38 22.71
N ALA A 539 24.62 58.89 23.90
CA ALA A 539 24.74 59.76 25.06
C ALA A 539 26.08 60.50 24.93
N ASN A 540 26.02 61.83 24.83
CA ASN A 540 27.15 62.78 24.74
C ASN A 540 27.61 63.15 23.32
N GLY A 541 26.85 64.04 22.68
CA GLY A 541 27.28 64.76 21.49
C GLY A 541 26.24 65.76 21.00
N TRP A 542 26.04 66.86 21.73
CA TRP A 542 25.39 68.12 21.30
C TRP A 542 24.17 68.02 20.35
N PHE A 543 23.25 67.10 20.66
CA PHE A 543 21.85 67.24 20.27
C PHE A 543 21.05 67.51 21.54
N ASP A 544 20.21 68.55 21.47
CA ASP A 544 19.38 69.06 22.54
C ASP A 544 18.56 67.91 23.19
N PRO A 545 18.63 67.69 24.52
CA PRO A 545 17.90 66.63 25.21
C PRO A 545 16.36 66.76 25.15
N GLY A 546 15.85 67.78 24.47
CA GLY A 546 14.42 68.08 24.32
C GLY A 546 13.76 67.63 23.01
N ALA A 547 14.49 67.12 22.00
CA ALA A 547 13.90 66.81 20.70
C ALA A 547 12.99 65.56 20.75
N ARG A 548 11.68 65.76 20.73
CA ARG A 548 10.64 64.72 20.67
C ARG A 548 10.31 64.41 19.21
N ILE A 549 9.81 63.22 18.86
CA ILE A 549 9.33 62.94 17.49
C ILE A 549 8.14 63.84 17.08
N SER A 550 7.42 64.43 18.05
CA SER A 550 6.46 65.51 17.77
C SER A 550 7.09 66.73 17.09
N ASP A 551 8.41 66.90 17.20
CA ASP A 551 9.17 67.94 16.51
C ASP A 551 9.55 67.51 15.07
N TRP A 552 9.29 66.25 14.70
CA TRP A 552 9.72 65.62 13.45
C TRP A 552 8.52 65.31 12.53
N ILE A 553 7.34 65.07 13.10
CA ILE A 553 6.06 64.95 12.38
C ILE A 553 5.10 66.00 12.96
N PRO A 554 4.94 67.17 12.32
CA PRO A 554 4.06 68.22 12.82
C PRO A 554 2.60 67.75 12.88
N GLY A 555 1.99 67.74 14.08
CA GLY A 555 0.56 67.43 14.29
C GLY A 555 0.20 66.13 15.04
N LEU A 556 1.17 65.40 15.62
CA LEU A 556 0.89 64.26 16.51
C LEU A 556 0.66 64.74 17.97
N PRO A 557 -0.45 64.37 18.65
CA PRO A 557 -0.78 64.85 19.99
C PRO A 557 0.27 64.43 21.05
N THR A 558 0.76 65.41 21.82
CA THR A 558 1.80 65.25 22.86
C THR A 558 1.35 64.89 24.29
N PRO A 559 0.09 65.00 24.75
CA PRO A 559 -0.17 64.87 26.19
C PRO A 559 -0.10 63.43 26.76
N PHE A 560 0.22 62.42 25.94
CA PHE A 560 0.42 61.04 26.41
C PHE A 560 1.88 60.54 26.38
N PHE A 561 2.85 61.39 26.02
CA PHE A 561 4.24 60.97 25.75
C PHE A 561 5.31 61.67 26.63
N ASP A 562 5.03 61.92 27.91
CA ASP A 562 6.03 62.42 28.88
C ASP A 562 6.93 61.33 29.49
N ARG A 563 6.91 60.12 28.93
CA ARG A 563 8.00 59.15 29.08
C ARG A 563 8.45 58.75 27.69
N VAL A 564 9.77 58.56 27.53
CA VAL A 564 10.41 58.02 26.33
C VAL A 564 9.78 56.66 25.99
N ILE A 565 8.66 56.70 25.28
CA ILE A 565 8.05 55.56 24.62
C ILE A 565 8.32 55.81 23.14
N PRO A 566 8.97 54.89 22.41
CA PRO A 566 9.19 55.02 20.98
C PRO A 566 7.86 55.30 20.28
N THR A 567 7.89 56.01 19.15
CA THR A 567 6.75 56.16 18.21
C THR A 567 5.86 54.92 18.17
N PRO A 568 4.53 55.06 17.92
CA PRO A 568 3.66 53.92 17.67
C PRO A 568 3.92 53.36 16.25
N GLY A 569 5.19 53.06 15.94
CA GLY A 569 5.51 52.10 14.89
C GLY A 569 4.80 50.81 15.24
N MET A 570 4.14 50.21 14.25
CA MET A 570 3.44 48.94 14.44
C MET A 570 4.42 47.93 15.06
N GLN A 571 4.22 47.53 16.31
CA GLN A 571 5.19 46.67 17.01
C GLN A 571 5.03 45.22 16.60
N SER A 572 6.12 44.45 16.66
CA SER A 572 6.04 42.99 16.58
C SER A 572 5.14 42.47 17.69
N SER A 573 4.17 41.64 17.35
CA SER A 573 3.17 41.15 18.29
C SER A 573 2.76 39.72 17.96
N THR A 574 2.47 38.93 18.99
CA THR A 574 1.84 37.61 18.82
C THR A 574 0.33 37.81 18.82
N LEU A 575 -0.30 37.71 17.66
CA LEU A 575 -1.76 37.80 17.53
C LEU A 575 -2.38 36.41 17.74
N LEU A 576 -3.37 36.32 18.62
CA LEU A 576 -4.21 35.12 18.77
C LEU A 576 -5.49 35.28 17.95
N HIS A 577 -6.23 34.19 17.76
CA HIS A 577 -7.54 34.24 17.11
C HIS A 577 -8.43 35.32 17.76
N GLY A 578 -8.94 36.23 16.94
CA GLY A 578 -9.82 37.31 17.37
C GLY A 578 -9.09 38.56 17.90
N TYR A 579 -7.76 38.62 17.78
CA TYR A 579 -6.96 39.77 18.19
C TYR A 579 -6.38 40.50 16.98
N GLY A 580 -6.16 41.80 17.15
CA GLY A 580 -5.51 42.64 16.15
C GLY A 580 -4.44 43.54 16.74
N THR A 581 -3.64 44.10 15.85
CA THR A 581 -2.68 45.16 16.15
C THR A 581 -2.85 46.29 15.15
N HIS A 582 -2.45 47.47 15.56
CA HIS A 582 -2.61 48.70 14.79
C HIS A 582 -1.37 49.55 14.95
N GLY A 583 -0.97 50.23 13.87
CA GLY A 583 0.14 51.16 13.92
C GLY A 583 0.52 51.68 12.55
N TYR A 584 1.58 52.48 12.54
CA TYR A 584 2.06 53.13 11.34
C TYR A 584 3.25 52.38 10.73
N LEU A 585 3.28 52.26 9.40
CA LEU A 585 4.40 51.76 8.61
C LEU A 585 4.91 52.85 7.68
N VAL A 586 6.23 53.05 7.61
CA VAL A 586 6.85 54.05 6.73
C VAL A 586 7.66 53.36 5.64
N PHE A 587 7.45 53.77 4.39
CA PHE A 587 8.21 53.30 3.23
C PHE A 587 8.81 54.48 2.48
N GLY A 588 10.09 54.39 2.11
CA GLY A 588 10.71 55.30 1.15
C GLY A 588 10.68 54.68 -0.25
N ILE A 589 10.02 55.33 -1.20
CA ILE A 589 9.94 54.87 -2.60
C ILE A 589 10.37 55.98 -3.56
N PRO A 590 10.81 55.70 -4.79
CA PRO A 590 11.10 56.74 -5.77
C PRO A 590 9.87 57.63 -6.03
N THR A 591 10.08 58.94 -6.21
CA THR A 591 8.98 59.90 -6.40
C THR A 591 8.09 59.59 -7.62
N SER A 592 8.63 58.89 -8.62
CA SER A 592 7.90 58.42 -9.80
C SER A 592 7.25 57.04 -9.67
N ALA A 593 7.45 56.34 -8.55
CA ALA A 593 6.94 54.98 -8.37
C ALA A 593 5.42 55.01 -8.09
N ILE A 594 4.66 54.20 -8.84
CA ILE A 594 3.22 54.05 -8.67
C ILE A 594 2.99 52.90 -7.69
N ILE A 595 2.27 53.15 -6.61
CA ILE A 595 1.94 52.13 -5.60
C ILE A 595 0.95 51.13 -6.20
N GLU A 596 1.26 49.84 -6.10
CA GLU A 596 0.39 48.77 -6.59
C GLU A 596 -0.31 48.06 -5.43
N LYS A 597 0.46 47.53 -4.49
CA LYS A 597 -0.06 46.71 -3.38
C LYS A 597 0.89 46.69 -2.20
N LEU A 598 0.35 46.41 -1.03
CA LEU A 598 1.11 46.13 0.18
C LEU A 598 1.00 44.64 0.45
N ILE A 599 2.14 43.95 0.56
CA ILE A 599 2.20 42.53 0.84
C ILE A 599 2.94 42.28 2.14
N TYR A 600 2.56 41.22 2.85
CA TYR A 600 3.32 40.73 3.99
C TYR A 600 3.97 39.42 3.62
N LYS A 601 5.28 39.34 3.82
CA LYS A 601 6.06 38.16 3.50
C LYS A 601 6.44 37.39 4.75
N THR A 602 6.57 36.08 4.63
CA THR A 602 7.31 35.30 5.61
C THR A 602 8.81 35.59 5.51
N SER A 603 9.60 35.11 6.48
CA SER A 603 11.06 35.22 6.44
C SER A 603 11.72 34.50 5.24
N ASN A 604 11.00 33.61 4.55
CA ASN A 604 11.40 32.99 3.27
C ASN A 604 10.76 33.63 2.04
N ASN A 605 10.32 34.89 2.11
CA ASN A 605 9.78 35.68 1.00
C ASN A 605 8.45 35.18 0.39
N LEU A 606 7.74 34.24 1.02
CA LEU A 606 6.42 33.83 0.58
C LEU A 606 5.38 34.87 1.00
N THR A 607 4.46 35.20 0.11
CA THR A 607 3.40 36.18 0.41
C THR A 607 2.31 35.52 1.24
N VAL A 608 2.10 36.01 2.46
CA VAL A 608 1.06 35.53 3.39
C VAL A 608 -0.29 36.13 3.00
N PHE A 609 -0.30 37.43 2.73
CA PHE A 609 -1.47 38.16 2.23
C PHE A 609 -1.03 39.39 1.43
N SER A 610 -1.97 39.93 0.65
CA SER A 610 -1.79 41.13 -0.15
C SER A 610 -3.03 42.00 0.00
N VAL A 611 -2.84 43.30 0.24
CA VAL A 611 -3.91 44.30 0.27
C VAL A 611 -3.64 45.36 -0.78
N ASN A 612 -4.71 45.87 -1.40
CA ASN A 612 -4.59 47.02 -2.29
C ASN A 612 -4.09 48.23 -1.48
N ALA A 613 -2.97 48.80 -1.91
CA ALA A 613 -2.36 49.97 -1.24
C ALA A 613 -2.62 51.26 -2.01
N ASN A 614 -3.34 51.21 -3.14
CA ASN A 614 -3.69 52.34 -3.97
C ASN A 614 -4.89 53.11 -3.38
N ILE A 615 -4.70 53.62 -2.16
CA ILE A 615 -5.59 54.61 -1.57
C ILE A 615 -4.97 55.98 -1.89
N LYS A 616 -5.78 56.90 -2.46
CA LYS A 616 -5.32 58.27 -2.69
C LYS A 616 -4.88 58.83 -1.35
N ALA A 617 -3.60 59.20 -1.22
CA ALA A 617 -3.12 59.86 -0.02
C ALA A 617 -4.03 61.07 0.24
N ASN A 618 -4.62 61.13 1.42
CA ASN A 618 -5.25 62.36 1.86
C ASN A 618 -4.10 63.37 1.94
N GLU A 619 -4.10 64.36 1.04
CA GLU A 619 -3.17 65.47 1.13
C GLU A 619 -3.45 66.17 2.46
N TYR A 620 -2.68 65.84 3.50
CA TYR A 620 -2.61 66.67 4.68
C TYR A 620 -2.29 68.08 4.19
N ILE A 621 -3.15 69.05 4.52
CA ILE A 621 -3.00 70.47 4.18
C ILE A 621 -1.80 71.02 4.98
N SER A 622 -0.61 70.61 4.59
CA SER A 622 0.66 71.20 4.98
C SER A 622 1.06 72.09 3.82
N GLY A 623 1.03 73.41 4.03
CA GLY A 623 1.51 74.37 3.02
C GLY A 623 0.61 75.56 2.72
N VAL A 624 -0.47 75.84 3.48
CA VAL A 624 -1.15 77.14 3.37
C VAL A 624 -0.34 78.17 4.16
N PRO A 625 0.29 79.18 3.52
CA PRO A 625 0.98 80.24 4.25
C PRO A 625 -0.06 81.10 4.97
N VAL A 626 0.06 81.17 6.30
CA VAL A 626 -0.76 82.06 7.13
C VAL A 626 0.18 83.05 7.81
N VAL A 627 -0.11 84.34 7.75
CA VAL A 627 0.73 85.36 8.41
C VAL A 627 0.15 85.62 9.80
N VAL A 628 0.92 85.35 10.85
CA VAL A 628 0.50 85.57 12.23
C VAL A 628 1.20 86.82 12.78
N LYS A 629 0.41 87.80 13.19
CA LYS A 629 0.86 89.01 13.88
C LYS A 629 0.58 88.86 15.36
N VAL A 630 1.62 88.84 16.18
CA VAL A 630 1.52 88.74 17.63
C VAL A 630 1.88 90.09 18.24
N THR A 631 1.02 90.58 19.13
CA THR A 631 1.24 91.82 19.88
C THR A 631 1.56 91.50 21.33
N PHE A 632 2.69 91.99 21.79
CA PHE A 632 3.16 91.88 23.17
C PHE A 632 2.96 93.21 23.89
N ASN A 633 2.59 93.18 25.17
CA ASN A 633 2.64 94.37 26.03
C ASN A 633 3.82 94.23 27.00
N ASN A 634 4.85 95.05 26.80
CA ASN A 634 6.09 94.96 27.57
C ASN A 634 6.16 95.95 28.74
N GLY A 635 5.03 96.53 29.16
CA GLY A 635 4.98 97.52 30.25
C GLY A 635 5.41 98.94 29.85
N PHE A 636 5.92 99.16 28.63
CA PHE A 636 6.26 100.49 28.09
C PHE A 636 5.50 100.83 26.79
N GLY A 637 4.64 99.93 26.31
CA GLY A 637 3.82 100.08 25.11
C GLY A 637 3.52 98.74 24.45
N ASN A 638 2.60 98.73 23.47
CA ASN A 638 2.32 97.54 22.67
C ASN A 638 3.37 97.43 21.55
N LEU A 639 4.06 96.28 21.47
CA LEU A 639 4.99 95.95 20.39
C LEU A 639 4.37 94.84 19.53
N THR A 640 4.03 95.18 18.28
CA THR A 640 3.47 94.21 17.32
C THR A 640 4.58 93.65 16.45
N ALA A 641 4.84 92.34 16.57
CA ALA A 641 5.75 91.62 15.69
C ALA A 641 4.95 90.86 14.62
N THR A 642 5.39 90.92 13.37
CA THR A 642 4.80 90.16 12.25
C THR A 642 5.73 89.00 11.94
N THR A 643 5.28 87.76 12.07
CA THR A 643 6.05 86.60 11.61
C THR A 643 5.41 86.06 10.33
N ASN A 644 6.24 85.88 9.28
CA ASN A 644 5.83 85.22 8.04
C ASN A 644 6.10 83.71 8.14
N GLU A 645 5.76 83.10 9.27
CA GLU A 645 6.06 81.69 9.49
C GLU A 645 4.86 80.79 9.25
N VAL A 646 5.14 79.68 8.56
CA VAL A 646 4.20 78.65 8.16
C VAL A 646 3.63 77.97 9.40
N VAL A 647 2.30 77.84 9.44
CA VAL A 647 1.56 77.17 10.51
C VAL A 647 1.92 75.68 10.53
N PHE A 648 2.33 75.18 11.70
CA PHE A 648 2.62 73.76 11.91
C PHE A 648 1.45 73.09 12.65
N GLY A 649 0.68 72.29 11.91
CA GLY A 649 -0.23 71.27 12.45
C GLY A 649 -1.65 71.74 12.77
N ILE A 650 -2.62 70.91 12.39
CA ILE A 650 -4.03 70.96 12.80
C ILE A 650 -4.28 69.62 13.52
N ASP A 651 -4.52 69.65 14.82
CA ASP A 651 -4.93 68.48 15.61
C ASP A 651 -6.44 68.54 15.89
N GLY A 652 -7.14 67.41 15.73
CA GLY A 652 -8.56 67.28 16.07
C GLY A 652 -9.04 65.84 15.98
N TYR A 653 -9.13 65.19 17.15
CA TYR A 653 -9.74 63.87 17.33
C TYR A 653 -11.22 64.04 17.72
N ASN A 654 -12.14 63.40 16.98
CA ASN A 654 -13.57 63.23 17.26
C ASN A 654 -14.21 64.17 18.32
N GLY A 655 -14.65 65.35 17.89
CA GLY A 655 -15.61 66.16 18.64
C GLY A 655 -15.06 67.25 19.56
N TYR A 656 -13.76 67.54 19.55
CA TYR A 656 -13.17 68.67 20.29
C TYR A 656 -12.43 69.68 19.40
N THR A 657 -12.26 70.89 19.93
CA THR A 657 -11.67 72.11 19.33
C THR A 657 -10.29 71.85 18.71
N TYR A 658 -10.06 72.34 17.48
CA TYR A 658 -8.78 72.23 16.77
C TYR A 658 -7.80 73.31 17.26
N TYR A 659 -6.50 73.20 17.00
CA TYR A 659 -5.51 74.22 17.41
C TYR A 659 -4.47 74.56 16.32
N ILE A 660 -4.02 75.82 16.31
CA ILE A 660 -2.84 76.33 15.59
C ILE A 660 -1.70 76.54 16.59
N TYR A 661 -0.51 76.07 16.24
CA TYR A 661 0.71 76.24 17.03
C TYR A 661 1.73 77.10 16.28
N GLY A 662 2.44 77.96 17.01
CA GLY A 662 3.57 78.73 16.47
C GLY A 662 4.62 79.06 17.52
N LYS A 663 5.85 79.31 17.06
CA LYS A 663 7.01 79.71 17.88
C LYS A 663 7.46 81.10 17.45
N TYR A 664 7.80 81.96 18.40
CA TYR A 664 8.44 83.23 18.08
C TYR A 664 9.97 83.08 18.12
N MET A 665 10.63 83.26 16.98
CA MET A 665 12.10 83.18 16.84
C MET A 665 12.64 84.56 16.44
N ALA A 666 12.84 85.48 17.39
CA ALA A 666 13.61 86.70 17.12
C ALA A 666 14.66 86.93 18.22
N GLY A 667 15.90 87.17 17.81
CA GLY A 667 17.09 87.25 18.66
C GLY A 667 17.22 88.49 19.55
N ASN A 668 16.13 89.10 19.99
CA ASN A 668 16.15 90.18 20.97
C ASN A 668 15.23 89.82 22.15
N GLU A 669 15.78 89.88 23.37
CA GLU A 669 15.07 89.60 24.63
C GLU A 669 13.83 90.49 24.76
N ILE A 670 12.65 89.88 24.64
CA ILE A 670 11.39 90.53 25.02
C ILE A 670 11.26 90.30 26.53
N GLY A 671 11.28 91.38 27.32
CA GLY A 671 11.07 91.32 28.77
C GLY A 671 9.74 90.65 29.16
N PRO A 672 9.51 90.33 30.45
CA PRO A 672 8.40 89.51 30.93
C PRO A 672 7.04 90.22 30.77
N GLY A 673 6.51 90.21 29.55
CA GLY A 673 5.23 90.79 29.17
C GLY A 673 4.37 89.74 28.47
N GLY A 674 3.11 89.64 28.86
CA GLY A 674 2.16 88.70 28.26
C GLY A 674 1.79 89.08 26.82
N VAL A 675 1.42 88.07 26.02
CA VAL A 675 0.79 88.29 24.71
C VAL A 675 -0.57 88.93 24.93
N THR A 676 -0.78 90.13 24.37
CA THR A 676 -2.02 90.90 24.54
C THR A 676 -2.93 90.87 23.32
N GLY A 677 -2.46 90.32 22.19
CA GLY A 677 -3.30 90.07 21.02
C GLY A 677 -2.60 89.23 19.95
N VAL A 678 -3.38 88.42 19.25
CA VAL A 678 -2.93 87.67 18.06
C VAL A 678 -3.87 87.97 16.90
N ASN A 679 -3.31 88.32 15.74
CA ASN A 679 -4.04 88.59 14.52
C ASN A 679 -3.53 87.65 13.41
N VAL A 680 -4.43 86.92 12.77
CA VAL A 680 -4.11 85.95 11.72
C VAL A 680 -4.60 86.51 10.40
N VAL A 681 -3.69 86.77 9.46
CA VAL A 681 -4.00 87.35 8.15
C VAL A 681 -3.99 86.26 7.10
N TYR A 682 -5.14 86.09 6.43
CA TYR A 682 -5.33 85.15 5.34
C TYR A 682 -5.23 85.86 3.98
N PRO A 683 -4.68 85.21 2.94
CA PRO A 683 -4.69 85.75 1.57
C PRO A 683 -6.08 85.69 0.89
N SER A 684 -7.04 84.92 1.42
CA SER A 684 -8.46 84.85 1.00
C SER A 684 -9.34 84.39 2.18
N GLU A 685 -10.68 84.52 2.12
CA GLU A 685 -11.57 84.21 3.27
C GLU A 685 -11.28 82.84 3.92
N PRO A 686 -11.25 82.74 5.27
CA PRO A 686 -10.71 81.56 5.92
C PRO A 686 -11.72 80.39 5.99
N PRO A 687 -11.31 79.15 5.69
CA PRO A 687 -12.12 77.94 5.99
C PRO A 687 -12.16 77.61 7.49
N ILE A 688 -11.69 78.52 8.34
CA ILE A 688 -11.37 78.30 9.75
C ILE A 688 -11.84 79.50 10.58
N LYS A 689 -12.63 79.25 11.63
CA LYS A 689 -13.00 80.23 12.65
C LYS A 689 -12.06 80.09 13.85
N VAL A 690 -11.44 81.19 14.27
CA VAL A 690 -10.52 81.24 15.44
C VAL A 690 -11.32 81.57 16.70
N TYR A 691 -11.10 80.83 17.79
CA TYR A 691 -11.68 81.11 19.10
C TYR A 691 -10.63 81.79 19.98
N THR A 692 -10.86 83.05 20.36
CA THR A 692 -9.85 83.87 21.06
C THR A 692 -9.97 83.86 22.58
N SER A 693 -10.79 83.00 23.17
CA SER A 693 -11.02 83.01 24.63
C SER A 693 -9.91 82.34 25.45
N GLU A 694 -8.99 81.59 24.83
CA GLU A 694 -7.84 80.98 25.52
C GLU A 694 -6.61 80.92 24.60
N VAL A 695 -5.82 82.00 24.54
CA VAL A 695 -4.43 81.89 24.08
C VAL A 695 -3.58 81.48 25.27
N LYS A 696 -3.08 80.24 25.28
CA LYS A 696 -2.15 79.77 26.32
C LYS A 696 -0.73 80.05 25.87
N THR A 697 0.00 80.83 26.67
CA THR A 697 1.45 81.04 26.55
C THR A 697 2.15 80.12 27.54
N THR A 698 3.00 79.22 27.06
CA THR A 698 3.94 78.48 27.92
C THR A 698 5.24 79.27 28.06
N TYR A 699 6.06 78.93 29.06
CA TYR A 699 7.24 79.71 29.49
C TYR A 699 8.38 79.88 28.45
N ASP A 700 8.20 79.51 27.17
CA ASP A 700 9.27 79.46 26.16
C ASP A 700 8.85 79.95 24.75
N TYR A 701 8.15 81.09 24.64
CA TYR A 701 7.87 81.74 23.34
C TYR A 701 6.94 80.98 22.36
N TYR A 702 6.14 80.03 22.85
CA TYR A 702 5.13 79.31 22.07
C TYR A 702 3.71 79.82 22.34
N TYR A 703 2.86 79.81 21.31
CA TYR A 703 1.43 80.13 21.44
C TYR A 703 0.55 79.01 20.85
N GLN A 704 -0.61 78.80 21.49
CA GLN A 704 -1.65 77.88 21.05
C GLN A 704 -2.96 78.65 20.83
N ILE A 705 -3.59 78.46 19.67
CA ILE A 705 -4.82 79.15 19.28
C ILE A 705 -5.90 78.13 18.88
N PRO A 706 -7.05 78.07 19.58
CA PRO A 706 -8.14 77.19 19.18
C PRO A 706 -8.83 77.65 17.89
N ILE A 707 -9.20 76.69 17.05
CA ILE A 707 -9.88 76.91 15.77
C ILE A 707 -11.04 75.90 15.56
N GLN A 708 -11.94 76.20 14.62
CA GLN A 708 -12.95 75.29 14.10
C GLN A 708 -13.07 75.45 12.59
N PHE A 709 -13.15 74.33 11.87
CA PHE A 709 -13.44 74.34 10.45
C PHE A 709 -14.90 74.70 10.19
N LEU A 710 -15.13 75.63 9.27
CA LEU A 710 -16.46 75.92 8.73
C LEU A 710 -16.83 74.80 7.73
N GLN A 711 -18.06 74.32 7.75
CA GLN A 711 -18.50 73.22 6.88
C GLN A 711 -18.21 73.53 5.40
N PHE A 712 -17.60 72.56 4.71
CA PHE A 712 -17.19 72.64 3.31
C PHE A 712 -18.36 72.98 2.39
N ASN A 713 -18.27 74.10 1.66
CA ASN A 713 -19.02 74.32 0.42
C ASN A 713 -18.09 75.01 -0.60
N GLN A 714 -17.80 74.35 -1.72
CA GLN A 714 -16.64 74.58 -2.61
C GLN A 714 -16.70 75.84 -3.51
N SER A 715 -17.46 76.89 -3.19
CA SER A 715 -17.81 77.93 -4.17
C SER A 715 -17.43 79.38 -3.83
N TYR A 716 -16.67 79.66 -2.77
CA TYR A 716 -16.34 81.03 -2.36
C TYR A 716 -14.86 81.39 -2.55
N TRP A 717 -14.46 81.72 -3.79
CA TRP A 717 -13.14 82.30 -4.07
C TRP A 717 -13.27 83.49 -5.02
N SER A 718 -13.86 84.60 -4.57
CA SER A 718 -13.57 85.93 -5.14
C SER A 718 -14.03 87.04 -4.19
N ASN A 719 -13.07 87.93 -3.86
CA ASN A 719 -13.17 89.20 -3.13
C ASN A 719 -12.80 89.19 -1.63
N SER A 720 -12.01 90.20 -1.27
CA SER A 720 -11.25 90.36 -0.02
C SER A 720 -12.05 91.02 1.11
N SER A 721 -11.96 90.45 2.32
CA SER A 721 -12.54 91.02 3.56
C SER A 721 -11.47 91.01 4.68
N ILE A 722 -11.36 92.09 5.44
CA ILE A 722 -10.44 92.22 6.61
C ILE A 722 -11.28 92.10 7.89
N LEU A 723 -10.88 91.22 8.82
CA LEU A 723 -11.45 91.18 10.18
C LEU A 723 -10.47 91.82 11.17
N ASN A 724 -10.84 92.96 11.76
CA ASN A 724 -10.11 93.58 12.87
C ASN A 724 -10.80 93.23 14.19
N VAL A 725 -10.05 92.74 15.18
CA VAL A 725 -10.54 92.45 16.52
C VAL A 725 -9.78 93.30 17.54
N HIS A 726 -10.49 94.09 18.33
CA HIS A 726 -9.95 94.86 19.46
C HIS A 726 -10.25 94.13 20.77
N ILE A 727 -9.26 94.05 21.66
CA ILE A 727 -9.39 93.49 23.01
C ILE A 727 -9.39 94.66 24.00
N TYR A 728 -10.37 94.71 24.90
CA TYR A 728 -10.39 95.66 26.01
C TYR A 728 -9.99 94.95 27.31
N ASP A 729 -9.05 95.57 28.03
CA ASP A 729 -8.56 95.16 29.34
C ASP A 729 -9.61 95.47 30.41
N ILE A 730 -9.90 94.53 31.32
CA ILE A 730 -10.80 94.76 32.47
C ILE A 730 -9.98 94.65 33.76
N PRO A 731 -9.85 95.71 34.58
CA PRO A 731 -9.06 95.67 35.80
C PRO A 731 -9.72 94.83 36.91
N LYS A 732 -8.88 94.13 37.68
CA LYS A 732 -9.18 93.53 38.99
C LYS A 732 -9.69 94.58 40.00
N ASN A 733 -10.82 94.32 40.69
CA ASN A 733 -10.88 94.11 42.14
C ASN A 733 -12.31 94.03 42.76
N SER A 734 -12.48 92.99 43.61
CA SER A 734 -13.25 92.85 44.88
C SER A 734 -14.78 92.63 45.01
N TYR A 735 -15.08 91.53 45.73
CA TYR A 735 -16.15 91.23 46.73
C TYR A 735 -17.64 91.15 46.30
N MET A 736 -18.29 89.98 46.38
CA MET A 736 -18.94 89.40 47.59
C MET A 736 -19.66 88.06 47.31
N SER A 737 -19.72 87.27 48.39
CA SER A 737 -20.50 86.07 48.75
C SER A 737 -21.71 85.61 47.92
N GLY A 738 -21.90 84.29 47.92
CA GLY A 738 -23.23 83.67 47.94
C GLY A 738 -23.33 82.43 47.05
N GLY A 739 -23.30 81.25 47.67
CA GLY A 739 -23.57 80.00 46.97
C GLY A 739 -25.00 79.92 46.45
N ASN A 740 -25.19 79.18 45.35
CA ASN A 740 -26.27 78.23 45.16
C ASN A 740 -26.04 77.42 43.89
N ASN A 741 -26.46 76.16 43.99
CA ASN A 741 -26.40 75.12 42.97
C ASN A 741 -26.93 75.58 41.60
N LEU A 742 -26.19 75.24 40.54
CA LEU A 742 -26.74 75.20 39.19
C LEU A 742 -27.05 73.74 38.83
N THR A 743 -28.32 73.39 38.97
CA THR A 743 -28.92 72.21 38.34
C THR A 743 -29.18 72.56 36.87
N ILE A 744 -28.60 71.81 35.93
CA ILE A 744 -29.01 71.86 34.52
C ILE A 744 -29.77 70.58 34.21
N SER A 745 -31.08 70.75 33.96
CA SER A 745 -32.00 69.74 33.45
C SER A 745 -31.76 69.52 31.95
N ILE A 746 -31.64 68.27 31.52
CA ILE A 746 -31.70 67.89 30.11
C ILE A 746 -33.17 67.75 29.72
N VAL A 747 -33.64 68.60 28.81
CA VAL A 747 -34.96 68.51 28.17
C VAL A 747 -34.76 68.11 26.71
N ASN A 748 -35.36 66.98 26.35
CA ASN A 748 -35.81 66.51 25.03
C ASN A 748 -35.12 67.09 23.79
N LEU A 749 -34.31 66.26 23.12
CA LEU A 749 -34.09 66.38 21.68
C LEU A 749 -35.04 65.42 20.96
N VAL A 750 -36.02 66.00 20.25
CA VAL A 750 -36.88 65.30 19.28
C VAL A 750 -36.07 65.08 18.01
N LEU A 751 -35.80 63.84 17.62
CA LEU A 751 -35.23 63.52 16.31
C LEU A 751 -36.38 63.21 15.33
N GLN A 752 -36.67 64.15 14.43
CA GLN A 752 -37.49 63.89 13.24
C GLN A 752 -36.62 63.17 12.18
N LEU A 753 -36.89 61.90 11.95
CA LEU A 753 -36.33 61.12 10.84
C LEU A 753 -37.31 61.15 9.66
N LEU A 754 -36.92 61.84 8.58
CA LEU A 754 -37.51 61.69 7.26
C LEU A 754 -36.87 60.46 6.60
N LEU A 755 -37.68 59.43 6.42
CA LEU A 755 -37.35 58.20 5.68
C LEU A 755 -37.44 58.45 4.17
N VAL A 756 -36.43 57.98 3.42
CA VAL A 756 -36.58 57.55 2.03
C VAL A 756 -35.99 56.14 1.93
N ASP A 757 -36.90 55.17 1.73
CA ASP A 757 -36.75 53.81 1.20
C ASP A 757 -35.43 53.06 1.42
N THR A 758 -35.33 52.35 2.54
CA THR A 758 -34.93 50.92 2.61
C THR A 758 -35.02 50.40 4.06
N ILE A 759 -35.59 49.21 4.24
CA ILE A 759 -35.78 48.56 5.54
C ILE A 759 -34.45 47.92 5.97
N ILE A 760 -33.86 48.37 7.08
CA ILE A 760 -32.78 47.65 7.78
C ILE A 760 -33.20 47.48 9.24
N PRO A 761 -33.30 46.25 9.77
CA PRO A 761 -33.51 46.03 11.20
C PRO A 761 -32.21 46.33 11.96
N ILE A 762 -32.22 47.34 12.83
CA ILE A 762 -31.14 47.59 13.79
C ILE A 762 -31.54 46.96 15.12
N ILE A 763 -30.81 45.92 15.53
CA ILE A 763 -30.86 45.34 16.88
C ILE A 763 -29.79 46.04 17.72
N ILE A 764 -30.20 46.79 18.74
CA ILE A 764 -29.29 47.42 19.71
C ILE A 764 -29.22 46.54 20.96
N TYR A 765 -28.03 46.02 21.28
CA TYR A 765 -27.73 45.42 22.57
C TYR A 765 -27.24 46.52 23.53
N LEU A 766 -28.00 46.77 24.59
CA LEU A 766 -27.57 47.57 25.74
C LEU A 766 -26.94 46.63 26.77
N ASN A 767 -25.64 46.76 27.00
CA ASN A 767 -24.99 46.18 28.17
C ASN A 767 -24.95 47.26 29.26
N LEU A 768 -25.85 47.15 30.23
CA LEU A 768 -25.88 48.00 31.42
C LEU A 768 -24.80 47.51 32.38
N LYS A 769 -24.01 48.45 32.90
CA LYS A 769 -22.98 48.18 33.93
C LYS A 769 -23.61 47.75 35.25
#